data_AF-A0A6J3QSS8-F1
#
_entry.id   AF-A0A6J3QSS8-F1
#
_cell.length_a   1.000
_cell.length_b   1.000
_cell.length_c   1.000
_cell.angle_alpha   90.00
_cell.angle_beta   90.00
_cell.angle_gamma   90.00
#
_symmetry.space_group_name_H-M   'P 1'
#
loop_
_entity.id
_entity.type
_entity.pdbx_description
1 polymer ?
#
loop_
_entity_poly.entity_id
_entity_poly.type
_entity_poly.pdbx_seq_one_letter_code
_entity_poly.pdbx_strand_id
1 'polypeptide(L)'
;MWLRLGLPSLSLSPKPTVGRSLCLTLWFLSLVLRASTQAPAPTVNTHFGKLRGARVPLPSEILGPVDQYLGVPYAAPPIGEKRFLPPEPPPSWSGIRNATHFPPVCPQNIHTAVPEVMLPVWFTANLDIVATYIQEPNEDCLYLNVYVPTEDDIRDSGAKPVMVYIHGGSYMEGTGNMIDGSVLASYGNVIVITLNYRVGVLGFLSTGDQAAKGNYGLLDQIQALRWVSENIAFFGGDPRRITVFGSGIGASCVSLLTLSHHSEGLFQRAIIQSGSALSSWAVNYQPVKYTSLLADKVGCNVLDTVDMVDCLRQKSAKELVEQDIQPARYHVAFGPVIDGDVIPDDPEILMEQGEFLNYDIMLGVNQGEGLKFVEGVVDPEDGVSGTDFDYSVSNFVDNLYGYPEGKDTLRETIKFMYTDWADRDNPETRRKTLVALFTDHQWVEPSVVTADLHARYGSPTYFYAFYHHCQSLMKPAWSDAAHGDEVPYVFGVPMVGPTDLFPCNFSKNDVMLSAVVMTYWTNFAKTGDPNKPVPQDTKFIHTKANRFEEVAWSKYNPRDQLYLHIGLKPRVRDHYRATKVAFWKHLVPHLYNLHDMFHYTSTTTKVPPPDTTHSSHITRRPNGKTWSTKRPAISPAYSNENAQGSWNGDQDAGPLLVENPRDYSTELSVTIAVGASLLFLNVLAFAALYYRKDKRRQEPLRQPSPQRGAGAPELGAAPEEELAALQLGPTHHECEAGPPHDTLRLTALPDYTLTLRRSPDDIPLMTPNTITMIPNSLVGLQTLHPYNTFAAGFNSTGLPHSHSTTRV
;
A
#
# COMPACT_ATOMS: atom_id res chain seq x y z
N MET A 1 35.58 52.01 -41.08
CA MET A 1 36.31 53.25 -40.69
C MET A 1 35.39 54.44 -40.90
N TRP A 2 34.89 55.04 -39.81
CA TRP A 2 34.28 56.38 -39.68
C TRP A 2 33.37 56.98 -40.79
N LEU A 3 32.05 56.96 -40.53
CA LEU A 3 31.07 58.08 -40.59
C LEU A 3 31.22 59.25 -41.59
N ARG A 4 30.12 59.57 -42.30
CA ARG A 4 29.60 60.94 -42.53
C ARG A 4 28.08 60.96 -42.80
N LEU A 5 27.45 62.14 -42.79
CA LEU A 5 25.99 62.32 -42.66
C LEU A 5 25.30 62.94 -43.90
N GLY A 6 24.02 62.59 -44.12
CA GLY A 6 22.93 63.58 -44.02
C GLY A 6 22.19 64.09 -45.27
N LEU A 7 20.90 63.68 -45.40
CA LEU A 7 19.74 64.45 -45.93
C LEU A 7 19.73 64.80 -47.45
N PRO A 8 18.60 65.25 -48.06
CA PRO A 8 17.30 65.66 -47.47
C PRO A 8 16.04 64.91 -47.98
N SER A 9 14.86 65.43 -47.60
CA SER A 9 13.51 64.83 -47.71
C SER A 9 12.65 65.34 -48.87
N LEU A 10 11.60 64.59 -49.22
CA LEU A 10 10.43 65.07 -49.98
C LEU A 10 9.13 64.48 -49.37
N SER A 11 8.02 65.22 -49.44
CA SER A 11 6.75 64.86 -48.77
C SER A 11 5.54 64.96 -49.69
N LEU A 12 4.55 64.07 -49.49
CA LEU A 12 3.18 64.19 -49.99
C LEU A 12 2.16 63.71 -48.95
N SER A 13 0.89 64.06 -49.16
CA SER A 13 -0.20 64.09 -48.17
C SER A 13 -1.55 63.90 -48.90
N PRO A 14 -2.72 63.73 -48.23
CA PRO A 14 -3.07 62.62 -47.33
C PRO A 14 -4.49 62.03 -47.60
N LYS A 15 -4.97 61.12 -46.71
CA LYS A 15 -6.36 60.60 -46.56
C LYS A 15 -6.77 59.54 -47.62
N PRO A 16 -7.77 58.64 -47.39
CA PRO A 16 -8.95 58.73 -46.51
C PRO A 16 -8.79 58.19 -45.07
N THR A 17 -9.61 58.71 -44.15
CA THR A 17 -9.65 58.34 -42.71
C THR A 17 -10.79 57.38 -42.32
N VAL A 18 -11.69 57.03 -43.25
CA VAL A 18 -12.94 56.29 -42.94
C VAL A 18 -12.68 54.86 -42.46
N GLY A 19 -11.86 54.09 -43.18
CA GLY A 19 -11.61 52.68 -42.88
C GLY A 19 -11.00 52.43 -41.49
N ARG A 20 -10.13 53.33 -41.01
CA ARG A 20 -9.57 53.23 -39.65
C ARG A 20 -10.63 53.38 -38.56
N SER A 21 -11.61 54.25 -38.75
CA SER A 21 -12.72 54.43 -37.79
C SER A 21 -13.59 53.17 -37.72
N LEU A 22 -13.92 52.58 -38.88
CA LEU A 22 -14.74 51.37 -38.95
C LEU A 22 -14.01 50.14 -38.37
N CYS A 23 -12.72 49.98 -38.64
CA CYS A 23 -11.93 48.93 -38.01
C CYS A 23 -11.81 49.13 -36.49
N LEU A 24 -11.64 50.37 -36.01
CA LEU A 24 -11.61 50.66 -34.56
C LEU A 24 -12.95 50.35 -33.89
N THR A 25 -14.09 50.74 -34.48
CA THR A 25 -15.40 50.43 -33.89
C THR A 25 -15.70 48.93 -33.92
N LEU A 26 -15.35 48.21 -34.99
CA LEU A 26 -15.47 46.74 -35.04
C LEU A 26 -14.54 46.03 -34.04
N TRP A 27 -13.33 46.55 -33.82
CA TRP A 27 -12.39 46.01 -32.83
C TRP A 27 -12.88 46.26 -31.40
N PHE A 28 -13.38 47.47 -31.09
CA PHE A 28 -14.03 47.75 -29.82
C PHE A 28 -15.31 46.92 -29.61
N LEU A 29 -16.13 46.72 -30.65
CA LEU A 29 -17.34 45.90 -30.55
C LEU A 29 -16.98 44.42 -30.30
N SER A 30 -15.93 43.89 -30.94
CA SER A 30 -15.45 42.53 -30.65
C SER A 30 -14.83 42.40 -29.25
N LEU A 31 -14.18 43.46 -28.75
CA LEU A 31 -13.66 43.53 -27.38
C LEU A 31 -14.80 43.55 -26.34
N VAL A 32 -15.88 44.30 -26.60
CA VAL A 32 -17.08 44.38 -25.75
C VAL A 32 -17.90 43.09 -25.80
N LEU A 33 -18.01 42.43 -26.96
CA LEU A 33 -18.63 41.09 -27.05
C LEU A 33 -17.79 40.04 -26.30
N ARG A 34 -16.46 40.06 -26.41
CA ARG A 34 -15.58 39.17 -25.62
C ARG A 34 -15.65 39.43 -24.12
N ALA A 35 -15.81 40.69 -23.72
CA ALA A 35 -15.97 41.07 -22.31
C ALA A 35 -17.34 40.68 -21.72
N SER A 36 -18.35 40.41 -22.55
CA SER A 36 -19.71 40.06 -22.10
C SER A 36 -20.06 38.56 -22.17
N THR A 37 -19.09 37.70 -22.50
CA THR A 37 -19.24 36.23 -22.48
C THR A 37 -18.53 35.53 -21.31
N GLN A 38 -17.91 36.27 -20.38
CA GLN A 38 -17.30 35.65 -19.20
C GLN A 38 -18.39 35.30 -18.18
N ALA A 39 -18.66 33.99 -18.02
CA ALA A 39 -19.65 33.49 -17.08
C ALA A 39 -19.35 33.99 -15.64
N PRO A 40 -20.38 34.33 -14.83
CA PRO A 40 -20.16 34.88 -13.50
C PRO A 40 -19.40 33.88 -12.62
N ALA A 41 -18.28 34.32 -12.06
CA ALA A 41 -17.39 33.45 -11.28
C ALA A 41 -18.15 32.80 -10.10
N PRO A 42 -18.09 31.47 -9.95
CA PRO A 42 -18.94 30.73 -9.02
C PRO A 42 -18.66 31.18 -7.59
N THR A 43 -19.72 31.53 -6.86
CA THR A 43 -19.63 32.19 -5.54
C THR A 43 -20.50 31.47 -4.53
N VAL A 44 -19.90 30.97 -3.45
CA VAL A 44 -20.54 30.19 -2.37
C VAL A 44 -20.43 30.95 -1.05
N ASN A 45 -21.37 30.73 -0.13
CA ASN A 45 -21.39 31.34 1.19
C ASN A 45 -21.28 30.24 2.27
N THR A 46 -20.14 30.15 2.93
CA THR A 46 -19.89 29.22 4.06
C THR A 46 -20.34 29.83 5.39
N HIS A 47 -20.20 29.10 6.49
CA HIS A 47 -20.40 29.66 7.84
C HIS A 47 -19.39 30.78 8.18
N PHE A 48 -18.23 30.80 7.53
CA PHE A 48 -17.14 31.73 7.81
C PHE A 48 -17.12 32.95 6.88
N GLY A 49 -17.71 32.86 5.68
CA GLY A 49 -17.84 33.99 4.76
C GLY A 49 -18.08 33.57 3.32
N LYS A 50 -18.01 34.52 2.39
CA LYS A 50 -18.20 34.23 0.96
C LYS A 50 -16.88 33.88 0.28
N LEU A 51 -16.91 32.86 -0.57
CA LEU A 51 -15.82 32.38 -1.40
C LEU A 51 -16.18 32.59 -2.87
N ARG A 52 -15.21 33.00 -3.69
CA ARG A 52 -15.30 32.99 -5.16
C ARG A 52 -14.31 32.00 -5.73
N GLY A 53 -14.81 30.95 -6.36
CA GLY A 53 -14.02 29.98 -7.13
C GLY A 53 -13.85 30.38 -8.60
N ALA A 54 -13.39 29.44 -9.41
CA ALA A 54 -13.27 29.57 -10.86
C ALA A 54 -13.91 28.35 -11.56
N ARG A 55 -14.63 28.58 -12.67
CA ARG A 55 -15.14 27.50 -13.52
C ARG A 55 -14.07 27.10 -14.54
N VAL A 56 -13.62 25.86 -14.50
CA VAL A 56 -12.53 25.32 -15.32
C VAL A 56 -13.09 24.27 -16.29
N PRO A 57 -12.90 24.43 -17.62
CA PRO A 57 -13.20 23.39 -18.59
C PRO A 57 -12.10 22.31 -18.58
N LEU A 58 -12.51 21.05 -18.71
CA LEU A 58 -11.58 19.93 -18.85
C LEU A 58 -11.18 19.72 -20.33
N PRO A 59 -9.97 19.19 -20.62
CA PRO A 59 -9.51 18.94 -21.99
C PRO A 59 -10.11 17.65 -22.58
N SER A 60 -11.45 17.52 -22.51
CA SER A 60 -12.20 16.37 -23.01
C SER A 60 -13.60 16.81 -23.45
N GLU A 61 -14.04 16.34 -24.62
CA GLU A 61 -15.38 16.63 -25.16
C GLU A 61 -16.52 15.90 -24.42
N ILE A 62 -16.19 14.99 -23.48
CA ILE A 62 -17.15 14.15 -22.76
C ILE A 62 -17.28 14.56 -21.28
N LEU A 63 -16.32 15.31 -20.73
CA LEU A 63 -16.30 15.69 -19.31
C LEU A 63 -16.78 17.13 -19.13
N GLY A 64 -17.88 17.31 -18.39
CA GLY A 64 -18.39 18.62 -18.03
C GLY A 64 -17.40 19.45 -17.20
N PRO A 65 -17.48 20.79 -17.24
CA PRO A 65 -16.60 21.67 -16.48
C PRO A 65 -16.78 21.53 -14.96
N VAL A 66 -15.80 22.00 -14.21
CA VAL A 66 -15.73 21.91 -12.75
C VAL A 66 -15.60 23.31 -12.14
N ASP A 67 -16.37 23.60 -11.09
CA ASP A 67 -16.17 24.79 -10.26
C ASP A 67 -15.14 24.46 -9.16
N GLN A 68 -13.96 25.04 -9.30
CA GLN A 68 -12.83 24.88 -8.38
C GLN A 68 -12.82 26.01 -7.33
N TYR A 69 -12.62 25.65 -6.07
CA TYR A 69 -12.38 26.56 -4.95
C TYR A 69 -11.06 26.16 -4.28
N LEU A 70 -9.96 26.79 -4.71
CA LEU A 70 -8.60 26.47 -4.27
C LEU A 70 -8.19 27.39 -3.12
N GLY A 71 -7.50 26.87 -2.10
CA GLY A 71 -7.01 27.66 -0.97
C GLY A 71 -8.09 28.17 -0.01
N VAL A 72 -9.07 27.32 0.31
CA VAL A 72 -10.11 27.60 1.30
C VAL A 72 -9.59 27.30 2.71
N PRO A 73 -9.52 28.27 3.65
CA PRO A 73 -9.06 28.02 5.01
C PRO A 73 -10.08 27.19 5.80
N TYR A 74 -9.63 26.08 6.39
CA TYR A 74 -10.47 25.22 7.24
C TYR A 74 -10.12 25.32 8.74
N ALA A 75 -9.03 26.01 9.06
CA ALA A 75 -8.55 26.29 10.41
C ALA A 75 -7.86 27.67 10.48
N ALA A 76 -7.57 28.15 11.69
CA ALA A 76 -6.72 29.32 11.91
C ALA A 76 -5.23 28.96 11.71
N PRO A 77 -4.37 29.91 11.29
CA PRO A 77 -2.94 29.66 11.10
C PRO A 77 -2.26 29.15 12.40
N PRO A 78 -1.56 28.00 12.36
CA PRO A 78 -0.96 27.35 13.54
C PRO A 78 0.40 27.96 13.93
N ILE A 79 0.47 29.30 13.96
CA ILE A 79 1.71 30.08 14.11
C ILE A 79 1.94 30.59 15.54
N GLY A 80 3.21 30.82 15.90
CA GLY A 80 3.60 31.30 17.23
C GLY A 80 3.16 30.34 18.35
N GLU A 81 2.42 30.85 19.33
CA GLU A 81 1.84 30.05 20.42
C GLU A 81 0.99 28.86 19.95
N LYS A 82 0.41 28.94 18.74
CA LYS A 82 -0.39 27.85 18.15
C LYS A 82 0.45 26.73 17.52
N ARG A 83 1.77 26.89 17.44
CA ARG A 83 2.67 25.80 17.03
C ARG A 83 2.71 24.75 18.14
N PHE A 84 2.65 23.48 17.73
CA PHE A 84 2.53 22.32 18.63
C PHE A 84 1.26 22.36 19.51
N LEU A 85 0.17 22.94 19.00
CA LEU A 85 -1.18 22.84 19.56
C LEU A 85 -2.19 22.32 18.53
N PRO A 86 -3.35 21.78 18.96
CA PRO A 86 -4.49 21.48 18.09
C PRO A 86 -4.91 22.69 17.24
N PRO A 87 -5.44 22.48 16.02
CA PRO A 87 -5.95 23.56 15.19
C PRO A 87 -7.23 24.16 15.78
N GLU A 88 -7.40 25.47 15.64
CA GLU A 88 -8.65 26.17 15.92
C GLU A 88 -9.46 26.40 14.63
N PRO A 89 -10.79 26.56 14.69
CA PRO A 89 -11.60 26.98 13.54
C PRO A 89 -11.11 28.29 12.89
N PRO A 90 -11.35 28.49 11.58
CA PRO A 90 -10.85 29.64 10.86
C PRO A 90 -11.60 30.92 11.26
N PRO A 91 -10.94 32.09 11.29
CA PRO A 91 -11.62 33.35 11.57
C PRO A 91 -12.55 33.74 10.42
N SER A 92 -13.79 34.10 10.74
CA SER A 92 -14.77 34.58 9.75
C SER A 92 -14.32 35.88 9.08
N TRP A 93 -14.64 36.05 7.80
CA TRP A 93 -14.25 37.22 6.99
C TRP A 93 -15.45 37.96 6.39
N SER A 94 -15.31 39.29 6.27
CA SER A 94 -16.26 40.15 5.56
C SER A 94 -15.96 40.20 4.05
N GLY A 95 -16.98 40.53 3.25
CA GLY A 95 -16.84 40.62 1.79
C GLY A 95 -16.82 39.25 1.10
N ILE A 96 -15.94 39.09 0.11
CA ILE A 96 -15.76 37.86 -0.68
C ILE A 96 -14.25 37.57 -0.77
N ARG A 97 -13.82 36.40 -0.28
CA ARG A 97 -12.45 35.89 -0.44
C ARG A 97 -12.36 35.16 -1.79
N ASN A 98 -11.34 35.46 -2.59
CA ASN A 98 -11.06 34.66 -3.79
C ASN A 98 -10.42 33.33 -3.36
N ALA A 99 -10.83 32.25 -4.00
CA ALA A 99 -10.35 30.88 -3.82
C ALA A 99 -10.05 30.29 -5.21
N THR A 100 -9.11 30.91 -5.93
CA THR A 100 -8.84 30.65 -7.36
C THR A 100 -7.42 30.16 -7.64
N HIS A 101 -6.58 30.07 -6.61
CA HIS A 101 -5.18 29.64 -6.69
C HIS A 101 -4.83 28.83 -5.44
N PHE A 102 -3.86 27.93 -5.55
CA PHE A 102 -3.34 27.23 -4.38
C PHE A 102 -2.62 28.21 -3.43
N PRO A 103 -2.72 27.99 -2.10
CA PRO A 103 -1.96 28.72 -1.09
C PRO A 103 -0.58 28.04 -0.88
N PRO A 104 0.31 28.67 -0.09
CA PRO A 104 1.52 28.03 0.42
C PRO A 104 1.29 26.63 1.01
N VAL A 105 2.24 25.74 0.80
CA VAL A 105 2.26 24.42 1.42
C VAL A 105 2.85 24.47 2.84
N CYS A 106 2.60 23.43 3.63
CA CYS A 106 3.22 23.31 4.96
C CYS A 106 4.74 23.11 4.85
N PRO A 107 5.54 23.58 5.84
CA PRO A 107 7.00 23.53 5.74
C PRO A 107 7.55 22.11 5.77
N GLN A 108 8.32 21.78 4.74
CA GLN A 108 8.86 20.46 4.43
C GLN A 108 10.19 20.61 3.65
N ASN A 109 11.01 19.55 3.61
CA ASN A 109 12.29 19.57 2.90
C ASN A 109 12.49 18.27 2.11
N ILE A 110 12.46 18.37 0.78
CA ILE A 110 12.65 17.26 -0.16
C ILE A 110 14.06 17.23 -0.77
N HIS A 111 14.97 18.10 -0.33
CA HIS A 111 16.36 18.17 -0.82
C HIS A 111 17.35 17.40 0.06
N THR A 112 16.93 16.98 1.25
CA THR A 112 17.59 15.98 2.10
C THR A 112 17.22 14.55 1.67
N ALA A 113 17.89 13.55 2.23
CA ALA A 113 17.60 12.14 1.93
C ALA A 113 16.17 11.75 2.35
N VAL A 114 15.27 11.60 1.37
CA VAL A 114 13.89 11.17 1.58
C VAL A 114 13.79 9.65 1.71
N PRO A 115 12.81 9.09 2.45
CA PRO A 115 12.62 7.64 2.55
C PRO A 115 12.01 7.04 1.27
N GLU A 116 12.80 6.90 0.20
CA GLU A 116 12.30 6.42 -1.11
C GLU A 116 11.53 5.10 -1.06
N VAL A 117 11.87 4.19 -0.13
CA VAL A 117 11.17 2.90 0.09
C VAL A 117 9.74 3.05 0.64
N MET A 118 9.35 4.25 1.09
CA MET A 118 8.01 4.59 1.59
C MET A 118 7.21 5.46 0.61
N LEU A 119 7.88 6.10 -0.36
CA LEU A 119 7.29 7.13 -1.21
C LEU A 119 6.72 6.55 -2.51
N PRO A 120 5.66 7.16 -3.07
CA PRO A 120 5.14 6.78 -4.38
C PRO A 120 6.21 6.90 -5.47
N VAL A 121 6.26 5.94 -6.40
CA VAL A 121 7.30 5.90 -7.43
C VAL A 121 7.25 7.14 -8.33
N TRP A 122 6.04 7.62 -8.67
CA TRP A 122 5.85 8.87 -9.43
C TRP A 122 6.36 10.12 -8.71
N PHE A 123 6.37 10.12 -7.37
CA PHE A 123 6.90 11.22 -6.55
C PHE A 123 8.42 11.22 -6.57
N THR A 124 9.04 10.08 -6.27
CA THR A 124 10.52 9.93 -6.27
C THR A 124 11.14 10.08 -7.65
N ALA A 125 10.42 9.71 -8.72
CA ALA A 125 10.90 9.86 -10.08
C ALA A 125 10.90 11.34 -10.53
N ASN A 126 9.89 12.12 -10.15
CA ASN A 126 9.66 13.48 -10.66
C ASN A 126 9.94 14.57 -9.61
N LEU A 127 10.99 14.41 -8.80
CA LEU A 127 11.31 15.34 -7.70
C LEU A 127 11.43 16.81 -8.15
N ASP A 128 11.94 17.09 -9.35
CA ASP A 128 12.00 18.46 -9.91
C ASP A 128 10.61 19.07 -10.11
N ILE A 129 9.62 18.26 -10.54
CA ILE A 129 8.23 18.70 -10.74
C ILE A 129 7.51 18.78 -9.38
N VAL A 130 7.70 17.79 -8.50
CA VAL A 130 7.19 17.80 -7.12
C VAL A 130 7.68 19.05 -6.37
N ALA A 131 8.92 19.48 -6.58
CA ALA A 131 9.46 20.73 -6.05
C ALA A 131 8.71 21.97 -6.52
N THR A 132 8.07 21.97 -7.70
CA THR A 132 7.22 23.10 -8.15
C THR A 132 5.93 23.24 -7.36
N TYR A 133 5.37 22.13 -6.86
CA TYR A 133 4.19 22.15 -5.98
C TYR A 133 4.52 22.51 -4.52
N ILE A 134 5.80 22.46 -4.14
CA ILE A 134 6.30 22.66 -2.76
C ILE A 134 6.96 24.05 -2.59
N GLN A 135 6.93 24.91 -3.61
CA GLN A 135 7.51 26.26 -3.55
C GLN A 135 6.85 27.15 -2.49
N GLU A 136 7.66 28.08 -1.95
CA GLU A 136 7.26 29.10 -0.95
C GLU A 136 6.49 28.55 0.27
N PRO A 137 7.03 27.54 0.99
CA PRO A 137 6.36 26.95 2.15
C PRO A 137 6.13 27.96 3.29
N ASN A 138 5.00 27.82 4.00
CA ASN A 138 4.61 28.69 5.11
C ASN A 138 3.93 27.87 6.23
N GLU A 139 4.02 28.32 7.48
CA GLU A 139 3.27 27.72 8.60
C GLU A 139 1.76 28.01 8.50
N ASP A 140 1.37 29.12 7.87
CA ASP A 140 -0.01 29.35 7.41
C ASP A 140 -0.31 28.48 6.17
N CYS A 141 -0.65 27.22 6.41
CA CYS A 141 -0.86 26.20 5.37
C CYS A 141 -2.16 25.36 5.51
N LEU A 142 -3.01 25.64 6.51
CA LEU A 142 -4.21 24.84 6.82
C LEU A 142 -5.39 25.15 5.88
N TYR A 143 -5.22 24.72 4.63
CA TYR A 143 -6.12 24.97 3.51
C TYR A 143 -6.59 23.68 2.83
N LEU A 144 -7.78 23.74 2.24
CA LEU A 144 -8.32 22.71 1.38
C LEU A 144 -8.80 23.27 0.04
N ASN A 145 -8.96 22.38 -0.93
CA ASN A 145 -9.34 22.66 -2.31
C ASN A 145 -10.60 21.86 -2.63
N VAL A 146 -11.67 22.51 -3.11
CA VAL A 146 -12.96 21.86 -3.42
C VAL A 146 -13.20 21.86 -4.92
N TYR A 147 -13.52 20.70 -5.48
CA TYR A 147 -13.77 20.44 -6.90
C TYR A 147 -15.23 20.02 -7.08
N VAL A 148 -16.09 20.92 -7.56
CA VAL A 148 -17.54 20.70 -7.69
C VAL A 148 -17.91 20.46 -9.16
N PRO A 149 -18.50 19.30 -9.53
CA PRO A 149 -18.93 19.07 -10.90
C PRO A 149 -20.15 19.94 -11.22
N THR A 150 -20.15 20.55 -12.41
CA THR A 150 -21.21 21.52 -12.80
C THR A 150 -22.42 20.89 -13.49
N GLU A 151 -22.36 19.58 -13.77
CA GLU A 151 -23.47 18.81 -14.31
C GLU A 151 -24.28 18.14 -13.19
N ASP A 152 -25.60 18.12 -13.36
CA ASP A 152 -26.51 17.34 -12.53
C ASP A 152 -26.88 16.05 -13.26
N ASP A 153 -26.56 14.90 -12.66
CA ASP A 153 -27.03 13.61 -13.17
C ASP A 153 -28.56 13.59 -13.10
N ILE A 154 -29.18 13.36 -14.26
CA ILE A 154 -30.64 13.22 -14.44
C ILE A 154 -31.21 12.11 -13.54
N ARG A 155 -30.36 11.22 -12.99
CA ARG A 155 -30.69 10.14 -12.04
C ARG A 155 -30.48 10.47 -10.56
N ASP A 156 -29.63 11.45 -10.20
CA ASP A 156 -29.40 11.92 -8.83
C ASP A 156 -29.21 13.44 -8.83
N SER A 157 -30.33 14.17 -8.88
CA SER A 157 -30.39 15.63 -8.69
C SER A 157 -30.37 16.04 -7.21
N GLY A 158 -29.83 15.18 -6.33
CA GLY A 158 -29.69 15.41 -4.90
C GLY A 158 -28.36 16.08 -4.52
N ALA A 159 -28.14 16.22 -3.21
CA ALA A 159 -26.85 16.66 -2.69
C ALA A 159 -25.79 15.57 -2.98
N LYS A 160 -24.72 15.94 -3.69
CA LYS A 160 -23.74 15.03 -4.29
C LYS A 160 -22.88 14.35 -3.21
N PRO A 161 -22.40 13.11 -3.40
CA PRO A 161 -21.43 12.49 -2.49
C PRO A 161 -20.13 13.28 -2.44
N VAL A 162 -19.38 13.15 -1.34
CA VAL A 162 -18.14 13.89 -1.09
C VAL A 162 -16.98 12.92 -0.89
N MET A 163 -15.89 13.12 -1.61
CA MET A 163 -14.66 12.32 -1.51
C MET A 163 -13.51 13.21 -1.05
N VAL A 164 -13.01 12.97 0.17
CA VAL A 164 -11.96 13.77 0.82
C VAL A 164 -10.62 13.02 0.75
N TYR A 165 -9.68 13.53 -0.04
CA TYR A 165 -8.36 12.94 -0.23
C TYR A 165 -7.35 13.47 0.79
N ILE A 166 -6.70 12.55 1.49
CA ILE A 166 -5.54 12.78 2.34
C ILE A 166 -4.31 12.29 1.57
N HIS A 167 -3.37 13.20 1.31
CA HIS A 167 -2.16 12.86 0.56
C HIS A 167 -1.20 11.99 1.38
N GLY A 168 -0.38 11.21 0.66
CA GLY A 168 0.77 10.51 1.22
C GLY A 168 2.02 11.39 1.26
N GLY A 169 3.16 10.70 1.39
CA GLY A 169 4.47 11.21 1.79
C GLY A 169 5.11 10.18 2.72
N SER A 170 6.03 10.61 3.58
CA SER A 170 6.61 9.85 4.71
C SER A 170 6.20 10.46 6.06
N TYR A 171 5.04 11.13 6.10
CA TYR A 171 4.62 12.17 7.05
C TYR A 171 5.46 13.46 7.01
N MET A 172 6.68 13.47 6.44
CA MET A 172 7.59 14.61 6.41
C MET A 172 7.31 15.62 5.28
N GLU A 173 6.74 15.16 4.16
CA GLU A 173 6.46 15.95 2.95
C GLU A 173 5.12 15.58 2.30
N GLY A 174 4.72 16.35 1.29
CA GLY A 174 3.48 16.21 0.54
C GLY A 174 2.60 17.47 0.55
N THR A 175 1.62 17.49 -0.35
CA THR A 175 0.53 18.48 -0.37
C THR A 175 -0.66 17.96 -1.19
N GLY A 176 -1.88 18.31 -0.79
CA GLY A 176 -3.09 18.06 -1.58
C GLY A 176 -3.13 18.83 -2.91
N ASN A 177 -2.26 19.82 -3.10
CA ASN A 177 -2.15 20.63 -4.31
C ASN A 177 -1.58 19.85 -5.51
N MET A 178 -0.86 18.73 -5.29
CA MET A 178 -0.34 17.86 -6.36
C MET A 178 -1.43 17.09 -7.12
N ILE A 179 -2.63 16.98 -6.55
CA ILE A 179 -3.67 16.07 -7.02
C ILE A 179 -4.88 16.88 -7.51
N ASP A 180 -5.12 16.87 -8.81
CA ASP A 180 -6.30 17.52 -9.40
C ASP A 180 -7.54 16.62 -9.27
N GLY A 181 -8.48 17.04 -8.41
CA GLY A 181 -9.76 16.36 -8.23
C GLY A 181 -10.74 16.49 -9.41
N SER A 182 -10.47 17.35 -10.40
CA SER A 182 -11.44 17.76 -11.41
C SER A 182 -11.98 16.61 -12.28
N VAL A 183 -11.12 15.70 -12.74
CA VAL A 183 -11.57 14.59 -13.60
C VAL A 183 -12.42 13.60 -12.82
N LEU A 184 -12.01 13.23 -11.60
CA LEU A 184 -12.77 12.35 -10.71
C LEU A 184 -14.12 12.99 -10.31
N ALA A 185 -14.15 14.31 -10.05
CA ALA A 185 -15.37 15.04 -9.74
C ALA A 185 -16.35 15.02 -10.92
N SER A 186 -15.88 15.39 -12.12
CA SER A 186 -16.67 15.45 -13.36
C SER A 186 -17.17 14.06 -13.80
N TYR A 187 -16.26 13.08 -13.92
CA TYR A 187 -16.60 11.70 -14.29
C TYR A 187 -17.54 11.05 -13.27
N GLY A 188 -17.28 11.27 -11.98
CA GLY A 188 -18.00 10.65 -10.89
C GLY A 188 -19.37 11.27 -10.58
N ASN A 189 -19.61 12.53 -10.95
CA ASN A 189 -20.64 13.38 -10.32
C ASN A 189 -20.56 13.31 -8.78
N VAL A 190 -19.36 13.58 -8.25
CA VAL A 190 -19.07 13.67 -6.81
C VAL A 190 -18.29 14.96 -6.55
N ILE A 191 -18.38 15.53 -5.35
CA ILE A 191 -17.48 16.61 -4.96
C ILE A 191 -16.18 15.98 -4.47
N VAL A 192 -15.05 16.35 -5.07
CA VAL A 192 -13.72 15.93 -4.59
C VAL A 192 -13.11 17.06 -3.76
N ILE A 193 -12.42 16.71 -2.68
CA ILE A 193 -11.70 17.64 -1.82
C ILE A 193 -10.28 17.14 -1.65
N THR A 194 -9.28 18.00 -1.79
CA THR A 194 -7.90 17.74 -1.33
C THR A 194 -7.54 18.73 -0.23
N LEU A 195 -6.70 18.33 0.72
CA LEU A 195 -6.33 19.18 1.87
C LEU A 195 -4.83 19.13 2.18
N ASN A 196 -4.32 20.20 2.78
CA ASN A 196 -3.00 20.26 3.39
C ASN A 196 -3.14 20.15 4.91
N TYR A 197 -2.28 19.37 5.56
CA TYR A 197 -2.17 19.24 7.02
C TYR A 197 -0.71 19.42 7.44
N ARG A 198 -0.44 19.78 8.71
CA ARG A 198 0.96 19.95 9.16
C ARG A 198 1.74 18.64 9.02
N VAL A 199 2.92 18.74 8.42
CA VAL A 199 3.86 17.63 8.16
C VAL A 199 5.08 17.69 9.06
N GLY A 200 5.77 16.55 9.18
CA GLY A 200 7.02 16.36 9.91
C GLY A 200 6.98 16.91 11.34
N VAL A 201 8.04 17.62 11.73
CA VAL A 201 8.21 18.24 13.06
C VAL A 201 6.96 19.04 13.46
N LEU A 202 6.42 19.87 12.56
CA LEU A 202 5.31 20.78 12.88
C LEU A 202 3.97 20.05 13.05
N GLY A 203 3.82 18.88 12.42
CA GLY A 203 2.63 18.03 12.54
C GLY A 203 2.69 16.98 13.63
N PHE A 204 3.89 16.53 14.01
CA PHE A 204 4.06 15.26 14.72
C PHE A 204 5.16 15.25 15.80
N LEU A 205 5.76 16.39 16.16
CA LEU A 205 6.63 16.47 17.34
C LEU A 205 5.85 16.11 18.61
N SER A 206 6.41 15.21 19.43
CA SER A 206 5.83 14.81 20.71
C SER A 206 6.91 14.61 21.77
N THR A 207 6.66 15.10 22.98
CA THR A 207 7.52 14.91 24.16
C THR A 207 7.21 13.61 24.90
N GLY A 208 6.16 12.88 24.52
CA GLY A 208 5.66 11.73 25.28
C GLY A 208 4.96 12.12 26.60
N ASP A 209 4.66 13.40 26.79
CA ASP A 209 3.96 13.95 27.95
C ASP A 209 2.97 15.06 27.54
N GLN A 210 2.57 15.93 28.47
CA GLN A 210 1.59 16.99 28.20
C GLN A 210 2.17 18.27 27.57
N ALA A 211 3.50 18.43 27.46
CA ALA A 211 4.11 19.65 26.91
C ALA A 211 3.90 19.76 25.39
N ALA A 212 4.08 18.65 24.67
CA ALA A 212 3.65 18.47 23.29
C ALA A 212 3.16 17.02 23.10
N LYS A 213 1.84 16.82 23.02
CA LYS A 213 1.25 15.48 22.83
C LYS A 213 1.63 14.85 21.49
N GLY A 214 1.73 15.64 20.42
CA GLY A 214 1.83 15.17 19.03
C GLY A 214 0.49 15.20 18.30
N ASN A 215 0.37 14.37 17.25
CA ASN A 215 -0.85 14.16 16.44
C ASN A 215 -1.49 15.41 15.81
N TYR A 216 -0.80 16.56 15.78
CA TYR A 216 -1.32 17.80 15.21
C TYR A 216 -1.73 17.68 13.75
N GLY A 217 -0.98 16.91 12.94
CA GLY A 217 -1.33 16.62 11.55
C GLY A 217 -2.58 15.76 11.37
N LEU A 218 -2.91 14.87 12.34
CA LEU A 218 -4.19 14.16 12.35
C LEU A 218 -5.32 15.08 12.82
N LEU A 219 -5.08 15.91 13.83
CA LEU A 219 -6.05 16.90 14.31
C LEU A 219 -6.39 17.95 13.24
N ASP A 220 -5.44 18.30 12.38
CA ASP A 220 -5.65 19.12 11.17
C ASP A 220 -6.60 18.43 10.18
N GLN A 221 -6.39 17.14 9.88
CA GLN A 221 -7.29 16.34 9.04
C GLN A 221 -8.69 16.24 9.65
N ILE A 222 -8.80 16.03 10.96
CA ILE A 222 -10.07 16.00 11.70
C ILE A 222 -10.77 17.37 11.63
N GLN A 223 -10.04 18.48 11.78
CA GLN A 223 -10.60 19.82 11.69
C GLN A 223 -11.03 20.17 10.24
N ALA A 224 -10.33 19.67 9.23
CA ALA A 224 -10.79 19.73 7.85
C ALA A 224 -12.09 18.93 7.65
N LEU A 225 -12.20 17.72 8.21
CA LEU A 225 -13.41 16.90 8.14
C LEU A 225 -14.61 17.55 8.87
N ARG A 226 -14.37 18.19 10.03
CA ARG A 226 -15.38 19.04 10.71
C ARG A 226 -15.87 20.17 9.81
N TRP A 227 -14.93 20.93 9.23
CA TRP A 227 -15.26 22.01 8.28
C TRP A 227 -16.07 21.49 7.09
N VAL A 228 -15.72 20.33 6.52
CA VAL A 228 -16.44 19.70 5.40
C VAL A 228 -17.85 19.31 5.81
N SER A 229 -18.02 18.62 6.94
CA SER A 229 -19.34 18.21 7.46
C SER A 229 -20.27 19.42 7.68
N GLU A 230 -19.73 20.52 8.20
CA GLU A 230 -20.49 21.77 8.43
C GLU A 230 -20.78 22.56 7.13
N ASN A 231 -19.86 22.61 6.16
CA ASN A 231 -19.92 23.59 5.06
C ASN A 231 -20.18 23.00 3.67
N ILE A 232 -20.01 21.69 3.45
CA ILE A 232 -20.07 21.14 2.09
C ILE A 232 -21.46 21.19 1.45
N ALA A 233 -22.51 21.29 2.27
CA ALA A 233 -23.88 21.54 1.82
C ALA A 233 -24.02 22.85 1.01
N PHE A 234 -23.22 23.89 1.30
CA PHE A 234 -23.23 25.14 0.54
C PHE A 234 -22.60 25.01 -0.87
N PHE A 235 -21.86 23.93 -1.12
CA PHE A 235 -21.32 23.55 -2.42
C PHE A 235 -22.17 22.48 -3.12
N GLY A 236 -23.30 22.08 -2.52
CA GLY A 236 -24.19 21.03 -3.04
C GLY A 236 -23.82 19.60 -2.64
N GLY A 237 -22.96 19.40 -1.64
CA GLY A 237 -22.58 18.07 -1.13
C GLY A 237 -23.49 17.56 0.01
N ASP A 238 -23.62 16.24 0.16
CA ASP A 238 -24.30 15.60 1.30
C ASP A 238 -23.27 15.26 2.41
N PRO A 239 -23.29 15.92 3.58
CA PRO A 239 -22.37 15.63 4.67
C PRO A 239 -22.57 14.24 5.30
N ARG A 240 -23.62 13.51 4.92
CA ARG A 240 -23.87 12.11 5.31
C ARG A 240 -23.42 11.10 4.24
N ARG A 241 -22.74 11.57 3.19
CA ARG A 241 -22.08 10.76 2.14
C ARG A 241 -20.62 11.20 1.94
N ILE A 242 -19.92 11.46 3.04
CA ILE A 242 -18.47 11.75 3.08
C ILE A 242 -17.70 10.43 3.12
N THR A 243 -16.80 10.27 2.16
CA THR A 243 -15.85 9.17 2.02
C THR A 243 -14.44 9.74 2.11
N VAL A 244 -13.63 9.28 3.06
CA VAL A 244 -12.23 9.70 3.17
C VAL A 244 -11.35 8.68 2.47
N PHE A 245 -10.35 9.12 1.71
CA PHE A 245 -9.45 8.24 0.99
C PHE A 245 -8.02 8.78 0.93
N GLY A 246 -7.07 7.88 0.72
CA GLY A 246 -5.64 8.21 0.67
C GLY A 246 -4.83 7.07 0.09
N SER A 247 -3.58 7.35 -0.26
CA SER A 247 -2.61 6.36 -0.75
C SER A 247 -1.31 6.42 0.06
N GLY A 248 -0.69 5.27 0.32
CA GLY A 248 0.53 5.16 1.14
C GLY A 248 0.30 5.65 2.57
N ILE A 249 1.13 6.57 3.04
CA ILE A 249 0.93 7.25 4.34
C ILE A 249 -0.43 7.97 4.42
N GLY A 250 -0.99 8.43 3.30
CA GLY A 250 -2.35 8.99 3.28
C GLY A 250 -3.41 7.94 3.64
N ALA A 251 -3.19 6.68 3.28
CA ALA A 251 -4.04 5.56 3.70
C ALA A 251 -3.81 5.14 5.15
N SER A 252 -2.57 5.23 5.66
CA SER A 252 -2.27 5.09 7.10
C SER A 252 -2.99 6.17 7.93
N CYS A 253 -3.00 7.43 7.48
CA CYS A 253 -3.84 8.49 8.06
C CYS A 253 -5.32 8.11 8.09
N VAL A 254 -5.90 7.68 6.95
CA VAL A 254 -7.31 7.23 6.88
C VAL A 254 -7.60 6.09 7.87
N SER A 255 -6.70 5.10 7.95
CA SER A 255 -6.83 3.97 8.88
C SER A 255 -6.77 4.40 10.35
N LEU A 256 -5.90 5.35 10.70
CA LEU A 256 -5.81 5.92 12.05
C LEU A 256 -7.04 6.78 12.38
N LEU A 257 -7.57 7.53 11.40
CA LEU A 257 -8.79 8.32 11.57
C LEU A 257 -10.02 7.42 11.83
N THR A 258 -10.09 6.22 11.26
CA THR A 258 -11.16 5.26 11.58
C THR A 258 -11.07 4.69 13.00
N LEU A 259 -9.92 4.79 13.67
CA LEU A 259 -9.68 4.33 15.04
C LEU A 259 -9.75 5.46 16.08
N SER A 260 -9.97 6.71 15.64
CA SER A 260 -9.99 7.88 16.52
C SER A 260 -11.42 8.30 16.86
N HIS A 261 -11.74 8.35 18.16
CA HIS A 261 -13.03 8.83 18.67
C HIS A 261 -13.32 10.30 18.26
N HIS A 262 -12.29 11.09 17.97
CA HIS A 262 -12.41 12.47 17.47
C HIS A 262 -13.00 12.57 16.06
N SER A 263 -13.02 11.47 15.31
CA SER A 263 -13.53 11.35 13.93
C SER A 263 -15.00 10.93 13.84
N GLU A 264 -15.61 10.49 14.95
CA GLU A 264 -16.96 9.91 14.95
C GLU A 264 -17.99 10.84 14.28
N GLY A 265 -18.75 10.28 13.34
CA GLY A 265 -19.81 10.98 12.61
C GLY A 265 -19.34 12.02 11.58
N LEU A 266 -18.03 12.32 11.48
CA LEU A 266 -17.49 13.26 10.49
C LEU A 266 -17.45 12.69 9.06
N PHE A 267 -17.36 11.36 8.94
CA PHE A 267 -17.44 10.63 7.68
C PHE A 267 -18.11 9.27 7.89
N GLN A 268 -18.41 8.57 6.78
CA GLN A 268 -19.14 7.30 6.81
C GLN A 268 -18.42 6.16 6.09
N ARG A 269 -17.38 6.46 5.30
CA ARG A 269 -16.63 5.47 4.50
C ARG A 269 -15.15 5.77 4.43
N ALA A 270 -14.34 4.73 4.31
CA ALA A 270 -12.89 4.82 4.07
C ALA A 270 -12.49 4.08 2.79
N ILE A 271 -11.55 4.65 2.01
CA ILE A 271 -10.80 3.91 0.98
C ILE A 271 -9.30 3.99 1.31
N ILE A 272 -8.71 2.83 1.64
CA ILE A 272 -7.37 2.69 2.18
C ILE A 272 -6.47 2.03 1.12
N GLN A 273 -5.79 2.85 0.31
CA GLN A 273 -4.96 2.38 -0.82
C GLN A 273 -3.51 2.18 -0.37
N SER A 274 -2.98 0.97 -0.47
CA SER A 274 -1.54 0.70 -0.28
C SER A 274 -0.99 1.23 1.05
N GLY A 275 -1.71 1.01 2.15
CA GLY A 275 -1.29 1.38 3.51
C GLY A 275 -2.18 0.79 4.59
N SER A 276 -1.79 0.97 5.84
CA SER A 276 -2.52 0.56 7.05
C SER A 276 -1.99 1.32 8.27
N ALA A 277 -2.74 1.36 9.37
CA ALA A 277 -2.22 1.78 10.67
C ALA A 277 -1.24 0.75 11.30
N LEU A 278 -1.16 -0.47 10.76
CA LEU A 278 -0.37 -1.58 11.31
C LEU A 278 1.06 -1.71 10.72
N SER A 279 1.39 -0.98 9.65
CA SER A 279 2.73 -1.00 9.05
C SER A 279 3.78 -0.37 9.98
N SER A 280 5.03 -0.85 9.96
CA SER A 280 6.12 -0.37 10.85
C SER A 280 6.44 1.14 10.80
N TRP A 281 6.00 1.81 9.73
CA TRP A 281 6.17 3.25 9.50
C TRP A 281 4.90 4.08 9.79
N ALA A 282 3.79 3.46 10.18
CA ALA A 282 2.51 4.16 10.41
C ALA A 282 2.47 4.93 11.75
N VAL A 283 3.18 4.44 12.76
CA VAL A 283 3.21 5.01 14.12
C VAL A 283 4.66 5.14 14.61
N ASN A 284 4.94 6.23 15.32
CA ASN A 284 6.21 6.50 15.98
C ASN A 284 6.15 6.05 17.46
N TYR A 285 6.77 4.92 17.76
CA TYR A 285 6.88 4.39 19.13
C TYR A 285 8.05 4.98 19.93
N GLN A 286 8.81 5.94 19.39
CA GLN A 286 9.95 6.58 20.07
C GLN A 286 9.97 8.13 19.94
N PRO A 287 8.85 8.84 20.17
CA PRO A 287 8.79 10.29 19.91
C PRO A 287 9.77 11.10 20.76
N VAL A 288 9.88 10.78 22.06
CA VAL A 288 10.79 11.44 23.01
C VAL A 288 12.22 11.51 22.48
N LYS A 289 12.73 10.40 21.94
CA LYS A 289 14.07 10.26 21.37
C LYS A 289 14.30 11.21 20.20
N TYR A 290 13.37 11.28 19.25
CA TYR A 290 13.53 12.13 18.06
C TYR A 290 13.32 13.61 18.37
N THR A 291 12.40 13.93 19.30
CA THR A 291 12.22 15.29 19.83
C THR A 291 13.45 15.79 20.58
N SER A 292 14.08 14.97 21.43
CA SER A 292 15.35 15.35 22.10
C SER A 292 16.49 15.53 21.09
N LEU A 293 16.63 14.64 20.10
CA LEU A 293 17.65 14.78 19.03
C LEU A 293 17.47 16.06 18.21
N LEU A 294 16.23 16.49 17.96
CA LEU A 294 15.94 17.78 17.33
C LEU A 294 16.30 18.94 18.25
N ALA A 295 15.88 18.88 19.52
CA ALA A 295 16.17 19.91 20.52
C ALA A 295 17.68 20.11 20.72
N ASP A 296 18.48 19.04 20.73
CA ASP A 296 19.94 19.10 20.70
C ASP A 296 20.45 19.90 19.48
N LYS A 297 20.03 19.52 18.26
CA LYS A 297 20.51 20.14 17.01
C LYS A 297 20.20 21.63 16.91
N VAL A 298 19.06 22.08 17.44
CA VAL A 298 18.69 23.52 17.43
C VAL A 298 19.06 24.28 18.71
N GLY A 299 19.70 23.62 19.69
CA GLY A 299 20.12 24.28 20.94
C GLY A 299 18.98 24.58 21.93
N CYS A 300 17.92 23.78 21.90
CA CYS A 300 16.80 23.78 22.85
C CYS A 300 16.83 22.61 23.84
N ASN A 301 17.96 21.89 23.98
CA ASN A 301 18.11 20.84 25.00
C ASN A 301 18.10 21.46 26.42
N VAL A 302 16.95 21.34 27.08
CA VAL A 302 16.72 21.64 28.50
C VAL A 302 15.95 20.49 29.13
N LEU A 303 16.07 20.31 30.44
CA LEU A 303 15.52 19.13 31.14
C LEU A 303 14.01 19.18 31.37
N ASP A 304 13.40 20.37 31.33
CA ASP A 304 11.96 20.54 31.42
C ASP A 304 11.34 20.54 30.01
N THR A 305 10.31 19.73 29.81
CA THR A 305 9.69 19.53 28.50
C THR A 305 8.84 20.72 28.05
N VAL A 306 8.34 21.54 28.97
CA VAL A 306 7.61 22.79 28.64
C VAL A 306 8.60 23.85 28.18
N ASP A 307 9.68 24.08 28.94
CA ASP A 307 10.76 25.01 28.54
C ASP A 307 11.37 24.61 27.17
N MET A 308 11.52 23.30 26.92
CA MET A 308 12.00 22.79 25.63
C MET A 308 11.04 23.11 24.48
N VAL A 309 9.74 22.87 24.66
CA VAL A 309 8.73 23.15 23.62
C VAL A 309 8.59 24.66 23.39
N ASP A 310 8.68 25.49 24.43
CA ASP A 310 8.66 26.96 24.28
C ASP A 310 9.91 27.50 23.58
N CYS A 311 11.09 26.90 23.80
CA CYS A 311 12.27 27.17 22.98
C CYS A 311 12.06 26.78 21.51
N LEU A 312 11.43 25.61 21.25
CA LEU A 312 11.12 25.14 19.90
C LEU A 312 10.03 26.00 19.20
N ARG A 313 9.10 26.61 19.94
CA ARG A 313 8.14 27.62 19.42
C ARG A 313 8.85 28.88 18.92
N GLN A 314 9.94 29.29 19.58
CA GLN A 314 10.72 30.49 19.20
C GLN A 314 11.62 30.29 17.97
N LYS A 315 11.85 29.05 17.53
CA LYS A 315 12.63 28.76 16.31
C LYS A 315 11.86 29.12 15.03
N SER A 316 12.59 29.33 13.93
CA SER A 316 11.93 29.41 12.61
C SER A 316 11.53 28.01 12.13
N ALA A 317 10.38 27.87 11.45
CA ALA A 317 9.99 26.58 10.86
C ALA A 317 11.08 25.99 9.94
N LYS A 318 11.78 26.86 9.19
CA LYS A 318 12.91 26.47 8.34
C LYS A 318 14.03 25.81 9.15
N GLU A 319 14.46 26.44 10.24
CA GLU A 319 15.51 25.93 11.14
C GLU A 319 15.13 24.59 11.79
N LEU A 320 13.85 24.33 12.02
CA LEU A 320 13.36 23.05 12.54
C LEU A 320 13.31 21.95 11.46
N VAL A 321 12.85 22.30 10.25
CA VAL A 321 12.57 21.35 9.15
C VAL A 321 13.82 20.99 8.34
N GLU A 322 14.85 21.85 8.32
CA GLU A 322 16.14 21.52 7.70
C GLU A 322 17.04 20.59 8.55
N GLN A 323 16.56 20.13 9.72
CA GLN A 323 17.32 19.20 10.57
C GLN A 323 17.23 17.75 10.10
N ASP A 324 18.38 17.17 9.77
CA ASP A 324 18.55 15.76 9.44
C ASP A 324 18.32 14.86 10.68
N ILE A 325 17.08 14.43 10.91
CA ILE A 325 16.71 13.51 12.01
C ILE A 325 16.36 12.14 11.42
N GLN A 326 17.36 11.29 11.25
CA GLN A 326 17.19 9.95 10.67
C GLN A 326 16.55 8.97 11.68
N PRO A 327 15.43 8.31 11.33
CA PRO A 327 14.85 7.24 12.13
C PRO A 327 15.63 5.93 12.00
N ALA A 328 15.20 4.91 12.77
CA ALA A 328 15.52 3.52 12.40
C ALA A 328 14.93 3.20 11.02
N ARG A 329 15.60 2.38 10.22
CA ARG A 329 15.12 2.05 8.86
C ARG A 329 13.73 1.42 8.94
N TYR A 330 12.86 1.76 7.98
CA TYR A 330 11.46 1.33 7.91
C TYR A 330 10.54 1.85 9.04
N HIS A 331 11.01 2.80 9.85
CA HIS A 331 10.24 3.51 10.88
C HIS A 331 10.27 5.03 10.60
N VAL A 332 9.42 5.81 11.28
CA VAL A 332 9.32 7.28 11.11
C VAL A 332 9.81 8.04 12.35
N ALA A 333 10.45 9.19 12.13
CA ALA A 333 10.98 10.05 13.21
C ALA A 333 9.93 11.02 13.77
N PHE A 334 9.09 11.57 12.88
CA PHE A 334 7.95 12.43 13.20
C PHE A 334 6.74 11.96 12.40
N GLY A 335 5.85 11.25 13.08
CA GLY A 335 4.59 10.71 12.56
C GLY A 335 3.62 10.49 13.74
N PRO A 336 2.43 9.92 13.51
CA PRO A 336 1.44 9.65 14.54
C PRO A 336 2.00 8.92 15.76
N VAL A 337 1.48 9.22 16.94
CA VAL A 337 1.88 8.65 18.22
C VAL A 337 0.65 8.14 18.97
N ILE A 338 0.84 7.13 19.82
CA ILE A 338 -0.17 6.74 20.82
C ILE A 338 -0.11 7.78 21.94
N ASP A 339 -1.09 8.68 21.99
CA ASP A 339 -1.16 9.81 22.93
C ASP A 339 -2.19 9.63 24.04
N GLY A 340 -2.97 8.54 23.99
CA GLY A 340 -4.07 8.27 24.92
C GLY A 340 -5.31 9.14 24.69
N ASP A 341 -5.42 9.79 23.53
CA ASP A 341 -6.45 10.80 23.24
C ASP A 341 -6.92 10.72 21.77
N VAL A 342 -6.08 11.17 20.82
CA VAL A 342 -6.36 11.04 19.38
C VAL A 342 -6.19 9.59 18.94
N ILE A 343 -5.16 8.92 19.44
CA ILE A 343 -4.90 7.48 19.26
C ILE A 343 -4.81 6.87 20.68
N PRO A 344 -5.90 6.28 21.20
CA PRO A 344 -5.98 5.89 22.62
C PRO A 344 -5.04 4.76 23.05
N ASP A 345 -4.77 3.80 22.16
CA ASP A 345 -3.94 2.60 22.40
C ASP A 345 -3.31 2.17 21.05
N ASP A 346 -2.60 1.04 21.03
CA ASP A 346 -2.01 0.47 19.81
C ASP A 346 -3.08 0.20 18.73
N PRO A 347 -2.85 0.58 17.45
CA PRO A 347 -3.81 0.35 16.38
C PRO A 347 -4.25 -1.12 16.20
N GLU A 348 -3.41 -2.12 16.49
CA GLU A 348 -3.85 -3.52 16.44
C GLU A 348 -4.89 -3.81 17.54
N ILE A 349 -4.64 -3.32 18.75
CA ILE A 349 -5.53 -3.46 19.91
C ILE A 349 -6.88 -2.76 19.64
N LEU A 350 -6.86 -1.55 19.07
CA LEU A 350 -8.08 -0.81 18.71
C LEU A 350 -8.90 -1.50 17.60
N MET A 351 -8.23 -2.14 16.62
CA MET A 351 -8.91 -2.95 15.60
C MET A 351 -9.47 -4.27 16.14
N GLU A 352 -8.80 -4.92 17.11
CA GLU A 352 -9.33 -6.10 17.79
C GLU A 352 -10.57 -5.77 18.63
N GLN A 353 -10.56 -4.64 19.35
CA GLN A 353 -11.69 -4.14 20.14
C GLN A 353 -12.89 -3.73 19.27
N GLY A 354 -12.65 -3.22 18.07
CA GLY A 354 -13.69 -2.93 17.08
C GLY A 354 -14.14 -1.47 16.99
N GLU A 355 -13.30 -0.51 17.39
CA GLU A 355 -13.65 0.92 17.36
C GLU A 355 -13.99 1.42 15.94
N PHE A 356 -13.29 0.88 14.92
CA PHE A 356 -13.49 1.21 13.51
C PHE A 356 -14.69 0.58 12.79
N LEU A 357 -15.59 -0.14 13.48
CA LEU A 357 -16.63 -0.94 12.81
C LEU A 357 -17.81 -0.14 12.24
N ASN A 358 -17.86 1.17 12.47
CA ASN A 358 -18.94 2.06 12.06
C ASN A 358 -18.90 2.49 10.57
N TYR A 359 -17.88 2.08 9.81
CA TYR A 359 -17.63 2.56 8.45
C TYR A 359 -17.85 1.48 7.38
N ASP A 360 -18.21 1.87 6.15
CA ASP A 360 -17.93 1.01 4.98
C ASP A 360 -16.43 1.16 4.64
N ILE A 361 -15.69 0.06 4.43
CA ILE A 361 -14.25 0.12 4.05
C ILE A 361 -13.97 -0.59 2.72
N MET A 362 -13.28 0.11 1.83
CA MET A 362 -12.57 -0.46 0.68
C MET A 362 -11.07 -0.37 0.95
N LEU A 363 -10.32 -1.43 0.68
CA LEU A 363 -8.86 -1.41 0.84
C LEU A 363 -8.16 -2.35 -0.14
N GLY A 364 -6.86 -2.16 -0.34
CA GLY A 364 -6.09 -3.01 -1.24
C GLY A 364 -4.67 -2.54 -1.46
N VAL A 365 -3.93 -3.29 -2.27
CA VAL A 365 -2.49 -3.16 -2.48
C VAL A 365 -2.11 -3.38 -3.94
N ASN A 366 -0.95 -2.89 -4.33
CA ASN A 366 -0.37 -3.07 -5.66
C ASN A 366 0.51 -4.35 -5.69
N GLN A 367 0.69 -4.94 -6.87
CA GLN A 367 1.36 -6.25 -7.03
C GLN A 367 2.82 -6.30 -6.53
N GLY A 368 3.54 -5.18 -6.59
CA GLY A 368 4.98 -5.07 -6.32
C GLY A 368 5.37 -3.73 -5.71
N GLU A 369 4.63 -3.31 -4.67
CA GLU A 369 4.86 -2.09 -3.87
C GLU A 369 6.35 -1.83 -3.61
N GLY A 370 7.06 -2.88 -3.15
CA GLY A 370 8.47 -2.86 -2.74
C GLY A 370 9.51 -2.72 -3.85
N LEU A 371 9.19 -2.10 -4.99
CA LEU A 371 10.13 -1.86 -6.09
C LEU A 371 11.42 -1.17 -5.60
N LYS A 372 11.29 -0.13 -4.77
CA LYS A 372 12.42 0.65 -4.22
C LYS A 372 13.28 -0.11 -3.20
N PHE A 373 12.85 -1.27 -2.69
CA PHE A 373 13.66 -2.09 -1.79
C PHE A 373 14.83 -2.78 -2.51
N VAL A 374 14.66 -3.16 -3.78
CA VAL A 374 15.69 -3.91 -4.53
C VAL A 374 16.57 -3.05 -5.42
N GLU A 375 16.17 -1.82 -5.75
CA GLU A 375 16.80 -1.00 -6.81
C GLU A 375 18.34 -0.86 -6.67
N GLY A 376 18.84 -0.70 -5.44
CA GLY A 376 20.28 -0.63 -5.16
C GLY A 376 21.06 -1.96 -5.18
N VAL A 377 20.40 -3.09 -5.47
CA VAL A 377 21.00 -4.43 -5.58
C VAL A 377 20.61 -5.19 -6.85
N VAL A 378 19.90 -4.56 -7.80
CA VAL A 378 19.63 -5.16 -9.12
C VAL A 378 20.86 -5.00 -10.02
N ASP A 379 21.27 -6.09 -10.67
CA ASP A 379 22.38 -6.08 -11.63
C ASP A 379 21.94 -5.63 -13.05
N PRO A 380 22.87 -5.29 -13.96
CA PRO A 380 22.54 -4.85 -15.32
C PRO A 380 21.86 -5.90 -16.23
N GLU A 381 21.69 -7.14 -15.78
CA GLU A 381 20.92 -8.19 -16.46
C GLU A 381 19.54 -8.39 -15.80
N ASP A 382 19.07 -7.39 -15.04
CA ASP A 382 17.84 -7.38 -14.25
C ASP A 382 17.78 -8.45 -13.14
N GLY A 383 18.92 -9.03 -12.76
CA GLY A 383 19.04 -10.04 -11.71
C GLY A 383 19.29 -9.47 -10.31
N VAL A 384 19.31 -10.36 -9.30
CA VAL A 384 19.93 -10.11 -8.00
C VAL A 384 20.79 -11.33 -7.63
N SER A 385 22.00 -11.10 -7.08
CA SER A 385 22.92 -12.19 -6.71
C SER A 385 22.42 -12.98 -5.47
N GLY A 386 23.01 -14.16 -5.23
CA GLY A 386 22.71 -14.92 -4.01
C GLY A 386 23.18 -14.22 -2.73
N THR A 387 24.34 -13.57 -2.80
CA THR A 387 24.92 -12.79 -1.68
C THR A 387 24.12 -11.53 -1.37
N ASP A 388 23.59 -10.84 -2.38
CA ASP A 388 22.77 -9.65 -2.18
C ASP A 388 21.37 -10.01 -1.69
N PHE A 389 20.84 -11.17 -2.10
CA PHE A 389 19.63 -11.74 -1.51
C PHE A 389 19.81 -12.03 -0.02
N ASP A 390 20.85 -12.78 0.35
CA ASP A 390 21.16 -13.10 1.75
C ASP A 390 21.38 -11.82 2.58
N TYR A 391 22.13 -10.85 2.05
CA TYR A 391 22.36 -9.57 2.71
C TYR A 391 21.07 -8.76 2.90
N SER A 392 20.24 -8.62 1.85
CA SER A 392 18.97 -7.88 1.92
C SER A 392 17.99 -8.49 2.90
N VAL A 393 17.86 -9.83 2.95
CA VAL A 393 17.03 -10.52 3.96
C VAL A 393 17.58 -10.32 5.37
N SER A 394 18.91 -10.41 5.55
CA SER A 394 19.55 -10.19 6.85
C SER A 394 19.30 -8.78 7.37
N ASN A 395 19.63 -7.78 6.56
CA ASN A 395 19.49 -6.35 6.82
C ASN A 395 18.01 -5.96 7.06
N PHE A 396 17.06 -6.57 6.35
CA PHE A 396 15.63 -6.41 6.61
C PHE A 396 15.25 -6.89 8.02
N VAL A 397 15.64 -8.11 8.40
CA VAL A 397 15.34 -8.67 9.72
C VAL A 397 15.98 -7.85 10.84
N ASP A 398 17.23 -7.43 10.68
CA ASP A 398 17.98 -6.70 11.70
C ASP A 398 17.40 -5.31 11.98
N ASN A 399 16.79 -4.63 11.00
CA ASN A 399 16.16 -3.32 11.18
C ASN A 399 14.75 -3.36 11.77
N LEU A 400 13.94 -4.37 11.44
CA LEU A 400 12.56 -4.48 11.91
C LEU A 400 12.45 -5.22 13.24
N TYR A 401 13.23 -6.27 13.43
CA TYR A 401 13.17 -7.11 14.62
C TYR A 401 14.33 -6.85 15.59
N GLY A 402 15.45 -6.26 15.17
CA GLY A 402 16.63 -6.04 16.02
C GLY A 402 17.45 -7.29 16.32
N TYR A 403 18.63 -7.12 16.93
CA TYR A 403 19.71 -8.13 17.00
C TYR A 403 20.00 -8.69 18.44
N PRO A 404 19.15 -9.57 18.99
CA PRO A 404 19.50 -10.52 20.06
C PRO A 404 19.89 -11.89 19.47
N GLU A 405 20.36 -12.79 20.34
CA GLU A 405 20.73 -14.16 19.98
C GLU A 405 19.52 -14.98 19.45
N GLY A 406 19.79 -16.07 18.72
CA GLY A 406 18.76 -17.01 18.26
C GLY A 406 17.91 -16.58 17.05
N LYS A 407 17.91 -15.30 16.66
CA LYS A 407 17.15 -14.80 15.48
C LYS A 407 17.66 -15.30 14.13
N ASP A 408 18.77 -16.03 14.09
CA ASP A 408 19.17 -16.82 12.92
C ASP A 408 18.04 -17.76 12.48
N THR A 409 17.27 -18.32 13.43
CA THR A 409 16.08 -19.15 13.15
C THR A 409 15.05 -18.38 12.31
N LEU A 410 14.76 -17.13 12.68
CA LEU A 410 13.81 -16.27 11.95
C LEU A 410 14.38 -15.90 10.57
N ARG A 411 15.65 -15.48 10.51
CA ARG A 411 16.33 -15.05 9.29
C ARG A 411 16.40 -16.17 8.24
N GLU A 412 16.84 -17.36 8.64
CA GLU A 412 16.92 -18.52 7.75
C GLU A 412 15.53 -19.05 7.36
N THR A 413 14.51 -18.94 8.24
CA THR A 413 13.13 -19.26 7.85
C THR A 413 12.59 -18.27 6.81
N ILE A 414 12.86 -16.97 6.93
CA ILE A 414 12.47 -15.96 5.93
C ILE A 414 13.18 -16.25 4.59
N LYS A 415 14.49 -16.50 4.58
CA LYS A 415 15.22 -16.92 3.37
C LYS A 415 14.59 -18.16 2.74
N PHE A 416 14.31 -19.19 3.53
CA PHE A 416 13.66 -20.41 3.06
C PHE A 416 12.29 -20.14 2.44
N MET A 417 11.48 -19.29 3.07
CA MET A 417 10.14 -18.95 2.58
C MET A 417 10.14 -18.05 1.34
N TYR A 418 11.20 -17.26 1.09
CA TYR A 418 11.34 -16.41 -0.10
C TYR A 418 12.34 -16.93 -1.14
N THR A 419 12.75 -18.19 -1.02
CA THR A 419 13.48 -18.92 -2.07
C THR A 419 12.49 -19.69 -2.96
N ASP A 420 12.55 -19.52 -4.29
CA ASP A 420 11.87 -20.44 -5.21
C ASP A 420 12.68 -21.74 -5.31
N TRP A 421 12.29 -22.75 -4.54
CA TRP A 421 12.96 -24.06 -4.53
C TRP A 421 12.82 -24.86 -5.83
N ALA A 422 11.99 -24.42 -6.78
CA ALA A 422 11.89 -24.99 -8.13
C ALA A 422 12.79 -24.28 -9.17
N ASP A 423 13.35 -23.10 -8.84
CA ASP A 423 14.16 -22.27 -9.75
C ASP A 423 15.26 -21.48 -8.99
N ARG A 424 15.84 -22.11 -7.95
CA ARG A 424 16.63 -21.48 -6.87
C ARG A 424 17.75 -20.53 -7.34
N ASP A 425 18.42 -20.89 -8.42
CA ASP A 425 19.64 -20.21 -8.85
C ASP A 425 19.36 -19.04 -9.81
N ASN A 426 18.11 -18.85 -10.25
CA ASN A 426 17.69 -17.80 -11.19
C ASN A 426 17.73 -16.38 -10.55
N PRO A 427 18.55 -15.44 -11.09
CA PRO A 427 18.64 -14.06 -10.58
C PRO A 427 17.35 -13.25 -10.69
N GLU A 428 16.58 -13.38 -11.78
CA GLU A 428 15.27 -12.68 -11.91
C GLU A 428 14.30 -13.14 -10.83
N THR A 429 14.28 -14.45 -10.54
CA THR A 429 13.38 -15.04 -9.55
C THR A 429 13.76 -14.58 -8.14
N ARG A 430 15.05 -14.48 -7.80
CA ARG A 430 15.51 -13.86 -6.53
C ARG A 430 15.12 -12.39 -6.42
N ARG A 431 15.23 -11.60 -7.50
CA ARG A 431 14.77 -10.20 -7.51
C ARG A 431 13.27 -10.11 -7.20
N LYS A 432 12.45 -10.92 -7.89
CA LYS A 432 11.01 -11.00 -7.67
C LYS A 432 10.65 -11.37 -6.23
N THR A 433 11.34 -12.34 -5.62
CA THR A 433 11.02 -12.75 -4.25
C THR A 433 11.49 -11.76 -3.19
N LEU A 434 12.51 -10.93 -3.45
CA LEU A 434 12.85 -9.79 -2.57
C LEU A 434 11.83 -8.65 -2.65
N VAL A 435 11.37 -8.29 -3.86
CA VAL A 435 10.25 -7.33 -4.02
C VAL A 435 9.01 -7.86 -3.30
N ALA A 436 8.70 -9.15 -3.47
CA ALA A 436 7.60 -9.81 -2.79
C ALA A 436 7.76 -9.80 -1.27
N LEU A 437 8.94 -10.10 -0.71
CA LEU A 437 9.21 -10.09 0.74
C LEU A 437 8.87 -8.73 1.36
N PHE A 438 9.36 -7.64 0.77
CA PHE A 438 9.13 -6.29 1.28
C PHE A 438 7.66 -5.84 1.05
N THR A 439 7.08 -6.19 -0.09
CA THR A 439 5.66 -5.97 -0.41
C THR A 439 4.75 -6.68 0.60
N ASP A 440 5.04 -7.96 0.89
CA ASP A 440 4.24 -8.83 1.75
C ASP A 440 4.21 -8.34 3.20
N HIS A 441 5.35 -7.91 3.75
CA HIS A 441 5.45 -7.46 5.13
C HIS A 441 4.97 -6.01 5.34
N GLN A 442 5.35 -5.07 4.47
CA GLN A 442 5.04 -3.66 4.71
C GLN A 442 3.61 -3.27 4.31
N TRP A 443 2.99 -4.00 3.38
CA TRP A 443 1.67 -3.67 2.83
C TRP A 443 0.68 -4.84 2.86
N VAL A 444 0.99 -6.00 2.27
CA VAL A 444 -0.03 -7.05 2.05
C VAL A 444 -0.58 -7.60 3.35
N GLU A 445 0.28 -8.02 4.28
CA GLU A 445 -0.17 -8.57 5.55
C GLU A 445 -0.89 -7.52 6.43
N PRO A 446 -0.36 -6.30 6.63
CA PRO A 446 -1.07 -5.23 7.33
C PRO A 446 -2.46 -4.93 6.75
N SER A 447 -2.59 -4.84 5.42
CA SER A 447 -3.90 -4.63 4.78
C SER A 447 -4.84 -5.83 4.92
N VAL A 448 -4.35 -7.08 4.87
CA VAL A 448 -5.19 -8.28 5.06
C VAL A 448 -5.58 -8.48 6.53
N VAL A 449 -4.73 -8.12 7.50
CA VAL A 449 -5.10 -8.06 8.93
C VAL A 449 -6.19 -7.02 9.16
N THR A 450 -6.02 -5.81 8.61
CA THR A 450 -7.04 -4.74 8.66
C THR A 450 -8.38 -5.22 8.08
N ALA A 451 -8.34 -5.90 6.93
CA ALA A 451 -9.53 -6.46 6.26
C ALA A 451 -10.19 -7.60 7.07
N ASP A 452 -9.40 -8.51 7.62
CA ASP A 452 -9.88 -9.61 8.47
C ASP A 452 -10.56 -9.09 9.74
N LEU A 453 -9.95 -8.11 10.43
CA LEU A 453 -10.48 -7.54 11.67
C LEU A 453 -11.78 -6.76 11.42
N HIS A 454 -11.83 -5.90 10.40
CA HIS A 454 -13.03 -5.14 10.07
C HIS A 454 -14.19 -6.06 9.61
N ALA A 455 -13.90 -7.03 8.74
CA ALA A 455 -14.94 -7.94 8.22
C ALA A 455 -15.39 -9.01 9.23
N ARG A 456 -14.60 -9.32 10.29
CA ARG A 456 -14.94 -10.29 11.35
C ARG A 456 -16.28 -10.00 12.02
N TYR A 457 -16.59 -8.72 12.20
CA TYR A 457 -17.80 -8.26 12.87
C TYR A 457 -18.96 -7.94 11.89
N GLY A 458 -18.77 -8.18 10.58
CA GLY A 458 -19.79 -8.04 9.54
C GLY A 458 -19.82 -6.69 8.82
N SER A 459 -18.95 -5.74 9.18
CA SER A 459 -18.91 -4.42 8.56
C SER A 459 -18.51 -4.49 7.07
N PRO A 460 -19.15 -3.72 6.17
CA PRO A 460 -18.96 -3.88 4.72
C PRO A 460 -17.51 -3.63 4.29
N THR A 461 -16.87 -4.68 3.80
CA THR A 461 -15.44 -4.69 3.44
C THR A 461 -15.27 -5.14 2.00
N TYR A 462 -14.41 -4.46 1.23
CA TYR A 462 -14.07 -4.82 -0.15
C TYR A 462 -12.56 -4.75 -0.36
N PHE A 463 -11.93 -5.90 -0.68
CA PHE A 463 -10.49 -5.97 -0.94
C PHE A 463 -10.19 -5.92 -2.43
N TYR A 464 -9.11 -5.23 -2.85
CA TYR A 464 -8.56 -5.31 -4.20
C TYR A 464 -7.06 -5.65 -4.19
N ALA A 465 -6.58 -6.14 -5.33
CA ALA A 465 -5.16 -6.15 -5.65
C ALA A 465 -4.93 -5.58 -7.06
N PHE A 466 -4.01 -4.63 -7.21
CA PHE A 466 -3.79 -3.86 -8.44
C PHE A 466 -2.62 -4.45 -9.25
N TYR A 467 -2.93 -4.95 -10.44
CA TYR A 467 -2.06 -5.74 -11.33
C TYR A 467 -1.92 -5.04 -12.70
N HIS A 468 -1.72 -3.73 -12.69
CA HIS A 468 -1.52 -2.90 -13.87
C HIS A 468 -0.79 -1.60 -13.53
N HIS A 469 -0.01 -1.07 -14.47
CA HIS A 469 0.56 0.27 -14.39
C HIS A 469 0.82 0.81 -15.80
N CYS A 470 1.07 2.10 -15.91
CA CYS A 470 1.37 2.76 -17.18
C CYS A 470 2.86 2.58 -17.56
N GLN A 471 3.16 2.72 -18.86
CA GLN A 471 4.54 2.68 -19.33
C GLN A 471 5.22 4.03 -19.10
N SER A 472 6.34 4.01 -18.36
CA SER A 472 7.21 5.15 -18.09
C SER A 472 8.66 4.74 -18.31
N LEU A 473 9.49 5.64 -18.82
CA LEU A 473 10.94 5.45 -18.93
C LEU A 473 11.65 5.49 -17.56
N MET A 474 10.92 5.91 -16.52
CA MET A 474 11.43 6.09 -15.15
C MET A 474 11.17 4.85 -14.26
N LYS A 475 10.56 3.79 -14.82
CA LYS A 475 10.38 2.48 -14.17
C LYS A 475 11.10 1.40 -14.98
N PRO A 476 11.79 0.44 -14.35
CA PRO A 476 12.39 -0.68 -15.06
C PRO A 476 11.35 -1.52 -15.82
N ALA A 477 11.69 -2.00 -17.01
CA ALA A 477 10.76 -2.72 -17.91
C ALA A 477 10.31 -4.12 -17.40
N TRP A 478 10.88 -4.57 -16.28
CA TRP A 478 10.48 -5.77 -15.55
C TRP A 478 9.60 -5.50 -14.32
N SER A 479 9.41 -4.23 -13.93
CA SER A 479 8.64 -3.88 -12.75
C SER A 479 7.16 -4.16 -12.96
N ASP A 480 6.52 -4.66 -11.90
CA ASP A 480 5.07 -4.78 -11.81
C ASP A 480 4.45 -3.45 -11.30
N ALA A 481 3.17 -3.44 -10.95
CA ALA A 481 2.51 -2.29 -10.33
C ALA A 481 3.15 -2.00 -8.94
N ALA A 482 3.77 -0.83 -8.81
CA ALA A 482 4.58 -0.43 -7.67
C ALA A 482 3.87 0.63 -6.80
N HIS A 483 4.54 1.14 -5.77
CA HIS A 483 3.88 2.01 -4.79
C HIS A 483 3.32 3.30 -5.40
N GLY A 484 2.01 3.52 -5.24
CA GLY A 484 1.26 4.65 -5.75
C GLY A 484 0.93 4.63 -7.26
N ASP A 485 1.18 3.53 -7.98
CA ASP A 485 0.83 3.41 -9.41
C ASP A 485 -0.69 3.44 -9.69
N GLU A 486 -1.54 3.20 -8.68
CA GLU A 486 -2.99 3.23 -8.79
C GLU A 486 -3.56 4.66 -8.78
N VAL A 487 -2.86 5.61 -8.14
CA VAL A 487 -3.23 7.03 -8.00
C VAL A 487 -3.66 7.68 -9.33
N PRO A 488 -2.87 7.64 -10.43
CA PRO A 488 -3.28 8.26 -11.70
C PRO A 488 -4.57 7.65 -12.29
N TYR A 489 -4.89 6.38 -12.01
CA TYR A 489 -6.13 5.75 -12.46
C TYR A 489 -7.34 6.19 -11.63
N VAL A 490 -7.14 6.37 -10.31
CA VAL A 490 -8.16 6.89 -9.38
C VAL A 490 -8.50 8.35 -9.68
N PHE A 491 -7.53 9.17 -10.06
CA PHE A 491 -7.73 10.60 -10.39
C PHE A 491 -8.00 10.90 -11.86
N GLY A 492 -8.21 9.88 -12.70
CA GLY A 492 -8.65 10.09 -14.08
C GLY A 492 -7.58 10.60 -15.06
N VAL A 493 -6.30 10.61 -14.66
CA VAL A 493 -5.19 11.20 -15.45
C VAL A 493 -5.11 10.64 -16.89
N PRO A 494 -5.30 9.32 -17.15
CA PRO A 494 -5.37 8.81 -18.51
C PRO A 494 -6.40 9.47 -19.44
N MET A 495 -7.46 10.10 -18.92
CA MET A 495 -8.49 10.78 -19.71
C MET A 495 -8.07 12.16 -20.23
N VAL A 496 -7.10 12.81 -19.58
CA VAL A 496 -6.53 14.10 -20.01
C VAL A 496 -5.18 13.94 -20.71
N GLY A 497 -4.51 12.80 -20.50
CA GLY A 497 -3.23 12.45 -21.11
C GLY A 497 -2.06 12.53 -20.13
N PRO A 498 -0.80 12.44 -20.62
CA PRO A 498 0.38 12.64 -19.79
C PRO A 498 0.39 14.05 -19.20
N THR A 499 0.81 14.18 -17.94
CA THR A 499 1.02 15.48 -17.27
C THR A 499 2.45 15.58 -16.75
N ASP A 500 2.89 16.76 -16.34
CA ASP A 500 4.26 16.94 -15.84
C ASP A 500 4.55 16.08 -14.59
N LEU A 501 3.56 15.89 -13.71
CA LEU A 501 3.67 15.04 -12.52
C LEU A 501 3.50 13.54 -12.83
N PHE A 502 2.73 13.21 -13.89
CA PHE A 502 2.50 11.85 -14.35
C PHE A 502 2.88 11.70 -15.83
N PRO A 503 4.20 11.71 -16.17
CA PRO A 503 4.70 11.65 -17.55
C PRO A 503 4.63 10.23 -18.16
N CYS A 504 3.52 9.54 -17.92
CA CYS A 504 3.27 8.18 -18.37
C CYS A 504 2.63 8.16 -19.77
N ASN A 505 3.06 7.22 -20.62
CA ASN A 505 2.46 7.03 -21.94
C ASN A 505 1.16 6.21 -21.84
N PHE A 506 0.06 6.87 -21.51
CA PHE A 506 -1.24 6.23 -21.29
C PHE A 506 -1.85 5.69 -22.60
N SER A 507 -2.12 4.39 -22.64
CA SER A 507 -2.79 3.72 -23.76
C SER A 507 -4.31 3.78 -23.63
N LYS A 508 -5.03 3.40 -24.69
CA LYS A 508 -6.49 3.23 -24.65
C LYS A 508 -6.97 2.16 -23.66
N ASN A 509 -6.10 1.26 -23.18
CA ASN A 509 -6.44 0.36 -22.08
C ASN A 509 -6.39 1.06 -20.71
N ASP A 510 -5.52 2.07 -20.56
CA ASP A 510 -5.38 2.84 -19.33
C ASP A 510 -6.57 3.79 -19.13
N VAL A 511 -7.05 4.40 -20.22
CA VAL A 511 -8.31 5.18 -20.23
C VAL A 511 -9.49 4.31 -19.78
N MET A 512 -9.61 3.09 -20.33
CA MET A 512 -10.63 2.12 -19.95
C MET A 512 -10.51 1.71 -18.48
N LEU A 513 -9.29 1.40 -18.01
CA LEU A 513 -9.07 0.99 -16.62
C LEU A 513 -9.33 2.13 -15.63
N SER A 514 -8.96 3.36 -15.96
CA SER A 514 -9.25 4.53 -15.11
C SER A 514 -10.75 4.81 -15.02
N ALA A 515 -11.50 4.69 -16.13
CA ALA A 515 -12.96 4.76 -16.11
C ALA A 515 -13.59 3.69 -15.19
N VAL A 516 -13.08 2.45 -15.24
CA VAL A 516 -13.51 1.36 -14.35
C VAL A 516 -13.23 1.67 -12.88
N VAL A 517 -12.00 2.10 -12.56
CA VAL A 517 -11.55 2.42 -11.20
C VAL A 517 -12.38 3.58 -10.62
N MET A 518 -12.53 4.68 -11.34
CA MET A 518 -13.37 5.81 -10.92
C MET A 518 -14.85 5.41 -10.78
N THR A 519 -15.35 4.48 -11.60
CA THR A 519 -16.70 3.93 -11.43
C THR A 519 -16.82 3.19 -10.10
N TYR A 520 -15.92 2.25 -9.78
CA TYR A 520 -15.96 1.51 -8.51
C TYR A 520 -15.77 2.44 -7.29
N TRP A 521 -14.80 3.36 -7.32
CA TRP A 521 -14.52 4.30 -6.23
C TRP A 521 -15.71 5.24 -5.97
N THR A 522 -16.28 5.85 -7.02
CA THR A 522 -17.42 6.77 -6.84
C THR A 522 -18.73 6.06 -6.54
N ASN A 523 -18.96 4.83 -7.03
CA ASN A 523 -20.06 3.97 -6.62
C ASN A 523 -20.00 3.67 -5.11
N PHE A 524 -18.83 3.28 -4.62
CA PHE A 524 -18.60 3.06 -3.20
C PHE A 524 -18.88 4.33 -2.39
N ALA A 525 -18.37 5.49 -2.81
CA ALA A 525 -18.69 6.77 -2.16
C ALA A 525 -20.20 7.09 -2.16
N LYS A 526 -20.91 6.78 -3.26
CA LYS A 526 -22.36 6.98 -3.41
C LYS A 526 -23.19 6.09 -2.48
N THR A 527 -22.78 4.84 -2.23
CA THR A 527 -23.68 3.79 -1.70
C THR A 527 -23.12 2.82 -0.66
N GLY A 528 -21.80 2.69 -0.49
CA GLY A 528 -21.18 1.60 0.29
C GLY A 528 -21.04 0.28 -0.50
N ASP A 529 -21.34 0.30 -1.80
CA ASP A 529 -21.22 -0.84 -2.70
C ASP A 529 -20.54 -0.38 -4.00
N PRO A 530 -19.30 -0.84 -4.32
CA PRO A 530 -18.60 -0.41 -5.53
C PRO A 530 -19.35 -0.81 -6.81
N ASN A 531 -20.33 -1.72 -6.74
CA ASN A 531 -21.14 -2.14 -7.87
C ASN A 531 -22.37 -1.24 -8.12
N LYS A 532 -22.62 -0.19 -7.31
CA LYS A 532 -23.85 0.61 -7.36
C LYS A 532 -23.63 2.12 -7.18
N PRO A 533 -24.38 3.00 -7.89
CA PRO A 533 -25.50 2.70 -8.78
C PRO A 533 -25.12 2.53 -10.25
N VAL A 534 -23.86 2.79 -10.63
CA VAL A 534 -23.43 2.79 -12.05
C VAL A 534 -22.85 1.42 -12.43
N PRO A 535 -23.46 0.64 -13.34
CA PRO A 535 -22.86 -0.59 -13.85
C PRO A 535 -21.63 -0.30 -14.73
N GLN A 536 -20.76 -1.30 -14.87
CA GLN A 536 -19.49 -1.24 -15.62
C GLN A 536 -19.69 -1.32 -17.15
N ASP A 537 -20.67 -0.61 -17.71
CA ASP A 537 -21.00 -0.65 -19.15
C ASP A 537 -19.90 -0.01 -20.03
N THR A 538 -19.66 -0.57 -21.23
CA THR A 538 -18.90 0.13 -22.28
C THR A 538 -19.62 1.40 -22.74
N LYS A 539 -19.07 2.54 -22.33
CA LYS A 539 -19.44 3.90 -22.80
C LYS A 539 -18.29 4.53 -23.60
N PHE A 540 -18.56 5.47 -24.50
CA PHE A 540 -17.55 6.13 -25.36
C PHE A 540 -16.28 6.58 -24.63
N ILE A 541 -16.42 7.10 -23.41
CA ILE A 541 -15.33 7.59 -22.55
C ILE A 541 -14.24 6.53 -22.22
N HIS A 542 -14.55 5.23 -22.31
CA HIS A 542 -13.56 4.18 -22.09
C HIS A 542 -12.58 4.03 -23.26
N THR A 543 -12.93 4.49 -24.47
CA THR A 543 -12.19 4.33 -25.75
C THR A 543 -11.90 2.89 -26.22
N LYS A 544 -12.24 1.89 -25.39
CA LYS A 544 -12.20 0.44 -25.58
C LYS A 544 -13.40 -0.20 -24.88
N ALA A 545 -13.72 -1.43 -25.23
CA ALA A 545 -14.69 -2.23 -24.48
C ALA A 545 -14.25 -2.39 -23.01
N ASN A 546 -15.17 -2.16 -22.08
CA ASN A 546 -14.95 -2.33 -20.66
C ASN A 546 -14.84 -3.83 -20.34
N ARG A 547 -13.71 -4.25 -19.77
CA ARG A 547 -13.44 -5.67 -19.48
C ARG A 547 -14.11 -6.16 -18.19
N PHE A 548 -14.78 -5.27 -17.46
CA PHE A 548 -15.39 -5.51 -16.16
C PHE A 548 -16.93 -5.57 -16.22
N GLU A 549 -17.54 -5.55 -17.41
CA GLU A 549 -19.02 -5.62 -17.61
C GLU A 549 -19.67 -6.78 -16.84
N GLU A 550 -19.05 -7.96 -16.83
CA GLU A 550 -19.52 -9.16 -16.11
C GLU A 550 -18.86 -9.35 -14.73
N VAL A 551 -18.03 -8.39 -14.26
CA VAL A 551 -17.20 -8.53 -13.05
C VAL A 551 -17.80 -7.75 -11.88
N ALA A 552 -18.69 -8.43 -11.14
CA ALA A 552 -19.16 -7.94 -9.85
C ALA A 552 -18.07 -8.10 -8.76
N TRP A 553 -17.74 -7.02 -8.06
CA TRP A 553 -16.81 -7.01 -6.93
C TRP A 553 -17.53 -7.53 -5.68
N SER A 554 -17.28 -8.78 -5.32
CA SER A 554 -17.80 -9.42 -4.10
C SER A 554 -17.25 -8.77 -2.83
N LYS A 555 -18.04 -8.79 -1.75
CA LYS A 555 -17.57 -8.41 -0.41
C LYS A 555 -16.47 -9.35 0.08
N TYR A 556 -15.45 -8.77 0.71
CA TYR A 556 -14.46 -9.51 1.48
C TYR A 556 -15.09 -10.04 2.77
N ASN A 557 -14.64 -11.23 3.21
CA ASN A 557 -14.89 -11.74 4.56
C ASN A 557 -13.75 -12.70 4.97
N PRO A 558 -13.50 -12.94 6.27
CA PRO A 558 -12.33 -13.70 6.72
C PRO A 558 -12.34 -15.21 6.40
N ARG A 559 -13.45 -15.74 5.85
CA ARG A 559 -13.60 -17.16 5.49
C ARG A 559 -13.33 -17.41 4.02
N ASP A 560 -13.84 -16.56 3.14
CA ASP A 560 -13.74 -16.72 1.69
C ASP A 560 -12.65 -15.81 1.08
N GLN A 561 -12.21 -14.80 1.83
CA GLN A 561 -11.15 -13.82 1.50
C GLN A 561 -11.19 -13.29 0.05
N LEU A 562 -12.41 -12.99 -0.43
CA LEU A 562 -12.66 -12.57 -1.81
C LEU A 562 -12.13 -11.15 -2.09
N TYR A 563 -11.37 -11.01 -3.17
CA TYR A 563 -10.84 -9.75 -3.66
C TYR A 563 -11.03 -9.58 -5.17
N LEU A 564 -11.02 -8.32 -5.63
CA LEU A 564 -10.99 -7.98 -7.05
C LEU A 564 -9.54 -7.85 -7.53
N HIS A 565 -9.13 -8.68 -8.49
CA HIS A 565 -7.90 -8.47 -9.25
C HIS A 565 -8.15 -7.37 -10.29
N ILE A 566 -7.68 -6.14 -10.03
CA ILE A 566 -7.84 -4.99 -10.92
C ILE A 566 -6.69 -4.99 -11.95
N GLY A 567 -7.03 -5.02 -13.24
CA GLY A 567 -6.06 -4.98 -14.34
C GLY A 567 -6.67 -5.49 -15.65
N LEU A 568 -5.86 -5.71 -16.69
CA LEU A 568 -6.36 -6.01 -18.05
C LEU A 568 -6.99 -7.41 -18.25
N LYS A 569 -6.98 -8.26 -17.21
CA LYS A 569 -7.67 -9.56 -17.14
C LYS A 569 -8.46 -9.66 -15.83
N PRO A 570 -9.50 -8.82 -15.66
CA PRO A 570 -10.17 -8.67 -14.37
C PRO A 570 -10.96 -9.91 -14.00
N ARG A 571 -11.04 -10.17 -12.69
CA ARG A 571 -11.68 -11.35 -12.10
C ARG A 571 -11.73 -11.22 -10.58
N VAL A 572 -12.76 -11.79 -9.96
CA VAL A 572 -12.71 -12.09 -8.53
C VAL A 572 -11.76 -13.26 -8.29
N ARG A 573 -11.04 -13.20 -7.17
CA ARG A 573 -10.15 -14.24 -6.64
C ARG A 573 -10.29 -14.28 -5.12
N ASP A 574 -9.70 -15.29 -4.52
CA ASP A 574 -9.76 -15.61 -3.09
C ASP A 574 -8.35 -15.72 -2.50
N HIS A 575 -8.24 -15.58 -1.17
CA HIS A 575 -7.02 -15.88 -0.39
C HIS A 575 -5.74 -15.19 -0.91
N TYR A 576 -5.78 -13.87 -1.08
CA TYR A 576 -4.67 -13.10 -1.65
C TYR A 576 -3.34 -13.37 -0.93
N ARG A 577 -2.41 -14.03 -1.64
CA ARG A 577 -1.06 -14.40 -1.16
C ARG A 577 -1.06 -15.09 0.22
N ALA A 578 -2.14 -15.81 0.56
CA ALA A 578 -2.46 -16.21 1.92
C ALA A 578 -1.36 -17.02 2.65
N THR A 579 -0.54 -17.81 1.94
CA THR A 579 0.60 -18.52 2.57
C THR A 579 1.70 -17.57 3.07
N LYS A 580 1.88 -16.40 2.44
CA LYS A 580 2.81 -15.35 2.89
C LYS A 580 2.21 -14.49 4.00
N VAL A 581 0.92 -14.16 3.89
CA VAL A 581 0.14 -13.52 4.96
C VAL A 581 0.18 -14.37 6.23
N ALA A 582 -0.21 -15.64 6.18
CA ALA A 582 -0.20 -16.53 7.34
C ALA A 582 1.22 -16.81 7.89
N PHE A 583 2.26 -16.73 7.05
CA PHE A 583 3.64 -16.80 7.51
C PHE A 583 4.01 -15.62 8.41
N TRP A 584 3.76 -14.39 7.94
CA TRP A 584 4.01 -13.17 8.72
C TRP A 584 3.07 -13.06 9.93
N LYS A 585 1.77 -13.29 9.75
CA LYS A 585 0.72 -13.15 10.78
C LYS A 585 0.78 -14.16 11.92
N HIS A 586 1.35 -15.35 11.69
CA HIS A 586 1.28 -16.46 12.67
C HIS A 586 2.63 -17.11 12.97
N LEU A 587 3.43 -17.45 11.96
CA LEU A 587 4.70 -18.15 12.22
C LEU A 587 5.78 -17.20 12.74
N VAL A 588 5.89 -15.99 12.19
CA VAL A 588 6.96 -15.05 12.56
C VAL A 588 6.84 -14.53 14.00
N PRO A 589 5.67 -14.08 14.50
CA PRO A 589 5.48 -13.77 15.92
C PRO A 589 5.81 -14.94 16.85
N HIS A 590 5.47 -16.17 16.46
CA HIS A 590 5.85 -17.35 17.24
C HIS A 590 7.36 -17.56 17.27
N LEU A 591 8.04 -17.51 16.11
CA LEU A 591 9.51 -17.66 16.01
C LEU A 591 10.26 -16.54 16.74
N TYR A 592 9.71 -15.33 16.78
CA TYR A 592 10.25 -14.21 17.55
C TYR A 592 10.14 -14.50 19.06
N ASN A 593 8.96 -14.89 19.54
CA ASN A 593 8.66 -15.15 20.96
C ASN A 593 9.30 -16.43 21.51
N LEU A 594 9.81 -17.35 20.66
CA LEU A 594 10.55 -18.53 21.12
C LEU A 594 11.75 -18.17 22.01
N HIS A 595 12.44 -17.06 21.74
CA HIS A 595 13.67 -16.71 22.46
C HIS A 595 13.43 -16.37 23.94
N ASP A 596 12.38 -15.62 24.26
CA ASP A 596 12.05 -15.22 25.63
C ASP A 596 11.66 -16.41 26.53
N MET A 597 11.05 -17.45 25.95
CA MET A 597 10.75 -18.69 26.68
C MET A 597 12.02 -19.45 27.10
N PHE A 598 13.07 -19.45 26.27
CA PHE A 598 14.32 -20.13 26.61
C PHE A 598 15.12 -19.38 27.69
N HIS A 599 15.04 -18.05 27.76
CA HIS A 599 15.61 -17.29 28.88
C HIS A 599 14.92 -17.57 30.21
N TYR A 600 13.58 -17.61 30.25
CA TYR A 600 12.85 -18.00 31.45
C TYR A 600 13.20 -19.41 31.94
N THR A 601 13.38 -20.35 31.02
CA THR A 601 13.72 -21.75 31.34
C THR A 601 15.17 -21.92 31.81
N SER A 602 16.07 -21.00 31.48
CA SER A 602 17.53 -21.14 31.71
C SER A 602 18.02 -20.71 33.10
N THR A 603 17.14 -20.47 34.07
CA THR A 603 17.51 -20.08 35.45
C THR A 603 17.77 -21.26 36.39
N THR A 604 17.53 -22.51 35.98
CA THR A 604 17.52 -23.69 36.86
C THR A 604 18.65 -24.72 36.64
N THR A 605 19.85 -24.31 36.21
CA THR A 605 21.11 -25.06 36.48
C THR A 605 22.35 -24.16 36.43
N LYS A 606 22.78 -23.62 37.57
CA LYS A 606 24.15 -23.08 37.70
C LYS A 606 25.10 -24.19 38.17
N VAL A 607 25.83 -24.78 37.22
CA VAL A 607 26.98 -25.65 37.51
C VAL A 607 28.14 -24.78 38.04
N PRO A 608 28.81 -25.14 39.15
CA PRO A 608 29.98 -24.39 39.64
C PRO A 608 31.17 -24.48 38.67
N PRO A 609 31.95 -23.40 38.47
CA PRO A 609 33.22 -23.49 37.77
C PRO A 609 34.24 -24.32 38.58
N PRO A 610 35.11 -25.11 37.94
CA PRO A 610 36.12 -25.91 38.64
C PRO A 610 37.29 -25.04 39.14
N ASP A 611 37.67 -25.23 40.41
CA ASP A 611 38.87 -24.61 40.98
C ASP A 611 40.16 -25.15 40.36
N THR A 612 41.02 -24.27 39.83
CA THR A 612 42.44 -24.55 39.57
C THR A 612 43.32 -23.52 40.26
N THR A 613 43.73 -23.82 41.49
CA THR A 613 44.61 -22.96 42.28
C THR A 613 46.06 -23.00 41.76
N HIS A 614 46.69 -21.84 41.57
CA HIS A 614 48.09 -21.65 41.97
C HIS A 614 48.38 -20.16 42.30
N SER A 615 49.31 -19.94 43.24
CA SER A 615 49.65 -18.64 43.84
C SER A 615 50.54 -17.76 42.93
N SER A 616 50.75 -16.45 43.12
CA SER A 616 50.84 -15.59 44.33
C SER A 616 50.78 -14.09 43.89
N HIS A 617 50.72 -13.02 44.70
CA HIS A 617 51.33 -12.71 46.02
C HIS A 617 50.62 -11.54 46.78
N ILE A 618 50.71 -11.59 48.13
CA ILE A 618 50.87 -10.46 49.09
C ILE A 618 49.80 -9.34 49.16
N THR A 619 49.08 -9.31 50.29
CA THR A 619 49.17 -8.19 51.28
C THR A 619 48.42 -8.52 52.59
N ARG A 620 49.12 -8.77 53.71
CA ARG A 620 48.59 -8.53 55.07
C ARG A 620 49.61 -8.67 56.20
N ARG A 621 49.56 -7.74 57.16
CA ARG A 621 49.84 -7.88 58.62
C ARG A 621 49.72 -6.48 59.30
N PRO A 622 49.58 -6.36 60.65
CA PRO A 622 49.45 -7.41 61.68
C PRO A 622 48.30 -7.22 62.70
N ASN A 623 48.15 -8.22 63.59
CA ASN A 623 47.54 -8.20 64.95
C ASN A 623 45.99 -8.04 65.12
N GLY A 624 45.41 -8.74 66.13
CA GLY A 624 43.97 -8.59 66.48
C GLY A 624 43.39 -9.36 67.70
N LYS A 625 43.76 -10.63 67.96
CA LYS A 625 43.15 -11.55 68.98
C LYS A 625 41.74 -12.10 68.64
N THR A 626 41.25 -13.05 69.45
CA THR A 626 40.15 -14.00 69.16
C THR A 626 39.37 -14.47 70.41
N TRP A 627 38.06 -14.73 70.28
CA TRP A 627 37.23 -15.71 71.05
C TRP A 627 35.77 -15.75 70.46
N SER A 628 35.10 -16.92 70.29
CA SER A 628 34.21 -17.67 71.24
C SER A 628 32.75 -17.14 71.29
N THR A 629 31.62 -17.91 71.27
CA THR A 629 31.36 -19.38 71.19
C THR A 629 29.88 -19.75 70.91
N LYS A 630 29.63 -20.97 70.38
CA LYS A 630 28.51 -21.94 70.63
C LYS A 630 27.02 -21.68 70.24
N ARG A 631 26.51 -22.68 69.48
CA ARG A 631 25.17 -23.39 69.44
C ARG A 631 24.25 -23.31 70.69
N PRO A 632 22.90 -23.44 70.54
CA PRO A 632 22.16 -24.75 70.44
C PRO A 632 20.90 -24.74 69.51
N ALA A 633 19.97 -25.72 69.49
CA ALA A 633 20.08 -27.17 69.19
C ALA A 633 18.69 -27.89 68.99
N ILE A 634 18.58 -28.78 67.98
CA ILE A 634 17.97 -30.15 67.96
C ILE A 634 16.49 -30.39 68.40
N SER A 635 15.63 -30.75 67.42
CA SER A 635 14.78 -31.98 67.25
C SER A 635 13.85 -32.45 68.42
N PRO A 636 13.17 -33.64 68.46
CA PRO A 636 12.92 -34.77 67.50
C PRO A 636 11.62 -34.54 66.66
N ALA A 637 10.92 -35.48 66.00
CA ALA A 637 10.93 -36.95 65.86
C ALA A 637 10.46 -37.35 64.42
N TYR A 638 10.15 -38.59 63.99
CA TYR A 638 9.99 -39.94 64.59
C TYR A 638 10.48 -41.02 63.57
N SER A 639 10.34 -42.32 63.85
CA SER A 639 10.93 -43.44 63.06
C SER A 639 10.00 -44.63 62.78
N ASN A 640 10.36 -45.46 61.78
CA ASN A 640 10.66 -46.92 61.87
C ASN A 640 10.84 -47.46 60.42
N GLU A 641 11.96 -48.05 59.99
CA GLU A 641 12.72 -49.24 60.43
C GLU A 641 12.19 -50.59 59.90
N ASN A 642 12.89 -51.14 58.89
CA ASN A 642 13.64 -52.43 58.91
C ASN A 642 14.12 -52.76 57.46
N ALA A 643 15.43 -52.86 57.16
CA ALA A 643 16.36 -53.99 57.43
C ALA A 643 16.30 -55.07 56.30
N GLN A 644 17.38 -55.69 55.79
CA GLN A 644 18.84 -55.52 55.93
C GLN A 644 19.54 -56.32 54.80
N GLY A 645 20.70 -55.91 54.26
CA GLY A 645 21.44 -56.71 53.27
C GLY A 645 22.60 -55.98 52.56
N SER A 646 23.63 -56.70 52.14
CA SER A 646 24.84 -56.16 51.48
C SER A 646 25.54 -57.24 50.61
N TRP A 647 26.56 -56.82 49.84
CA TRP A 647 27.55 -57.59 49.06
C TRP A 647 27.28 -57.87 47.56
N ASN A 648 28.00 -57.08 46.73
CA ASN A 648 28.85 -57.42 45.58
C ASN A 648 28.44 -58.46 44.50
N GLY A 649 28.71 -58.12 43.24
CA GLY A 649 29.24 -59.07 42.23
C GLY A 649 28.74 -58.87 40.80
N ASP A 650 29.65 -58.66 39.85
CA ASP A 650 29.35 -58.63 38.40
C ASP A 650 29.09 -60.03 37.84
N GLN A 651 28.13 -60.16 36.89
CA GLN A 651 28.34 -60.69 35.53
C GLN A 651 27.03 -60.75 34.69
N ASP A 652 27.19 -60.93 33.37
CA ASP A 652 26.19 -60.68 32.31
C ASP A 652 25.14 -61.79 32.03
N ALA A 653 24.18 -61.44 31.14
CA ALA A 653 23.60 -62.30 30.10
C ALA A 653 22.17 -62.93 30.23
N GLY A 654 21.21 -62.26 30.88
CA GLY A 654 19.75 -62.34 30.59
C GLY A 654 19.08 -63.74 30.57
N PRO A 655 17.96 -63.93 29.84
CA PRO A 655 16.90 -62.99 29.43
C PRO A 655 15.55 -63.26 30.17
N LEU A 656 14.56 -62.37 30.03
CA LEU A 656 13.16 -62.65 30.39
C LEU A 656 12.20 -62.36 29.22
N LEU A 657 11.13 -63.16 29.13
CA LEU A 657 10.23 -63.23 27.97
C LEU A 657 9.06 -62.24 28.05
N VAL A 658 8.64 -61.78 26.88
CA VAL A 658 7.43 -60.98 26.64
C VAL A 658 6.23 -61.91 26.50
N GLU A 659 5.09 -61.54 27.11
CA GLU A 659 3.82 -62.24 26.92
C GLU A 659 2.94 -61.50 25.88
N ASN A 660 2.50 -62.23 24.84
CA ASN A 660 1.54 -61.86 23.80
C ASN A 660 1.76 -60.59 22.92
N PRO A 661 2.60 -60.70 21.88
CA PRO A 661 2.53 -59.84 20.68
C PRO A 661 1.90 -60.59 19.49
N ARG A 662 0.57 -60.47 19.27
CA ARG A 662 -0.07 -61.07 18.07
C ARG A 662 -1.05 -60.19 17.29
N ASP A 663 -1.88 -59.38 17.93
CA ASP A 663 -3.00 -58.73 17.23
C ASP A 663 -2.62 -57.45 16.44
N TYR A 664 -1.45 -56.84 16.70
CA TYR A 664 -0.95 -55.70 15.91
C TYR A 664 -0.42 -56.08 14.51
N SER A 665 -0.14 -57.36 14.24
CA SER A 665 0.50 -57.79 12.99
C SER A 665 -0.49 -57.86 11.81
N THR A 666 -1.74 -58.22 12.07
CA THR A 666 -2.79 -58.40 11.06
C THR A 666 -3.28 -57.07 10.49
N GLU A 667 -3.64 -56.11 11.34
CA GLU A 667 -4.17 -54.81 10.91
C GLU A 667 -3.15 -54.00 10.09
N LEU A 668 -1.88 -54.00 10.52
CA LEU A 668 -0.79 -53.37 9.80
C LEU A 668 -0.56 -54.05 8.44
N SER A 669 -0.57 -55.39 8.38
CA SER A 669 -0.40 -56.15 7.13
C SER A 669 -1.56 -55.93 6.16
N VAL A 670 -2.80 -55.84 6.64
CA VAL A 670 -3.99 -55.51 5.82
C VAL A 670 -3.87 -54.08 5.27
N THR A 671 -3.48 -53.12 6.11
CA THR A 671 -3.29 -51.73 5.68
C THR A 671 -2.23 -51.59 4.58
N ILE A 672 -1.08 -52.27 4.75
CA ILE A 672 -0.01 -52.32 3.74
C ILE A 672 -0.49 -53.02 2.45
N ALA A 673 -1.23 -54.13 2.55
CA ALA A 673 -1.75 -54.86 1.39
C ALA A 673 -2.78 -54.04 0.58
N VAL A 674 -3.66 -53.30 1.25
CA VAL A 674 -4.63 -52.38 0.61
C VAL A 674 -3.90 -51.21 -0.05
N GLY A 675 -2.96 -50.58 0.65
CA GLY A 675 -2.14 -49.48 0.10
C GLY A 675 -1.35 -49.89 -1.15
N ALA A 676 -0.68 -51.04 -1.10
CA ALA A 676 0.05 -51.59 -2.24
C ALA A 676 -0.88 -51.93 -3.43
N SER A 677 -2.07 -52.46 -3.15
CA SER A 677 -3.07 -52.82 -4.17
C SER A 677 -3.64 -51.57 -4.86
N LEU A 678 -3.91 -50.49 -4.12
CA LEU A 678 -4.34 -49.20 -4.69
C LEU A 678 -3.22 -48.55 -5.53
N LEU A 679 -1.96 -48.63 -5.07
CA LEU A 679 -0.81 -48.13 -5.82
C LEU A 679 -0.63 -48.91 -7.14
N PHE A 680 -0.75 -50.25 -7.10
CA PHE A 680 -0.67 -51.09 -8.31
C PHE A 680 -1.82 -50.81 -9.29
N LEU A 681 -3.06 -50.63 -8.80
CA LEU A 681 -4.20 -50.21 -9.62
C LEU A 681 -3.98 -48.85 -10.29
N ASN A 682 -3.41 -47.88 -9.58
CA ASN A 682 -3.06 -46.57 -10.16
C ASN A 682 -1.98 -46.71 -11.25
N VAL A 683 -0.94 -47.52 -11.03
CA VAL A 683 0.09 -47.79 -12.04
C VAL A 683 -0.52 -48.46 -13.29
N LEU A 684 -1.41 -49.44 -13.12
CA LEU A 684 -2.14 -50.06 -14.24
C LEU A 684 -3.06 -49.06 -14.96
N ALA A 685 -3.73 -48.17 -14.25
CA ALA A 685 -4.56 -47.12 -14.86
C ALA A 685 -3.73 -46.14 -15.69
N PHE A 686 -2.58 -45.69 -15.18
CA PHE A 686 -1.65 -44.84 -15.94
C PHE A 686 -1.04 -45.58 -17.14
N ALA A 687 -0.66 -46.85 -17.00
CA ALA A 687 -0.18 -47.67 -18.11
C ALA A 687 -1.25 -47.86 -19.20
N ALA A 688 -2.51 -48.11 -18.82
CA ALA A 688 -3.63 -48.23 -19.74
C ALA A 688 -3.93 -46.90 -20.46
N LEU A 689 -3.89 -45.76 -19.75
CA LEU A 689 -4.04 -44.43 -20.34
C LEU A 689 -2.89 -44.10 -21.29
N TYR A 690 -1.65 -44.45 -20.94
CA TYR A 690 -0.47 -44.27 -21.79
C TYR A 690 -0.57 -45.11 -23.07
N TYR A 691 -0.89 -46.40 -22.96
CA TYR A 691 -1.09 -47.30 -24.10
C TYR A 691 -2.25 -46.83 -25.00
N ARG A 692 -3.34 -46.31 -24.42
CA ARG A 692 -4.49 -45.76 -25.16
C ARG A 692 -4.17 -44.42 -25.84
N LYS A 693 -3.20 -43.65 -25.31
CA LYS A 693 -2.64 -42.43 -25.93
C LYS A 693 -1.67 -42.76 -27.06
N ASP A 694 -0.84 -43.78 -26.90
CA ASP A 694 0.11 -44.20 -27.94
C ASP A 694 -0.59 -44.92 -29.11
N LYS A 695 -1.59 -45.77 -28.84
CA LYS A 695 -2.41 -46.36 -29.92
C LYS A 695 -3.11 -45.32 -30.79
N ARG A 696 -3.45 -44.14 -30.24
CA ARG A 696 -3.97 -42.98 -31.00
C ARG A 696 -2.91 -42.22 -31.81
N ARG A 697 -1.61 -42.49 -31.61
CA ARG A 697 -0.52 -42.00 -32.47
C ARG A 697 -0.14 -42.96 -33.59
N GLN A 698 -0.55 -44.22 -33.50
CA GLN A 698 -0.17 -45.28 -34.47
C GLN A 698 -1.22 -45.54 -35.56
N GLU A 699 -2.39 -44.86 -35.56
CA GLU A 699 -3.32 -44.89 -36.69
C GLU A 699 -2.88 -43.90 -37.79
N PRO A 700 -2.46 -44.34 -39.00
CA PRO A 700 -2.02 -43.43 -40.04
C PRO A 700 -3.19 -42.73 -40.74
N LEU A 701 -3.02 -41.46 -41.10
CA LEU A 701 -3.99 -40.72 -41.91
C LEU A 701 -4.19 -41.36 -43.29
N ARG A 702 -5.28 -42.13 -43.45
CA ARG A 702 -5.87 -42.43 -44.77
C ARG A 702 -6.98 -41.44 -45.06
N GLN A 703 -6.65 -40.35 -45.76
CA GLN A 703 -7.63 -39.53 -46.46
C GLN A 703 -8.10 -40.28 -47.73
N PRO A 704 -9.41 -40.43 -47.96
CA PRO A 704 -9.97 -40.64 -49.29
C PRO A 704 -10.41 -39.31 -49.90
N SER A 705 -9.92 -38.98 -51.10
CA SER A 705 -10.38 -37.83 -51.88
C SER A 705 -11.71 -38.12 -52.59
N PRO A 706 -12.70 -37.21 -52.61
CA PRO A 706 -13.96 -37.42 -53.34
C PRO A 706 -13.80 -37.21 -54.85
N GLN A 707 -14.44 -38.07 -55.66
CA GLN A 707 -14.57 -37.88 -57.11
C GLN A 707 -15.86 -37.11 -57.47
N ARG A 708 -15.88 -36.50 -58.67
CA ARG A 708 -17.11 -35.93 -59.27
C ARG A 708 -18.06 -37.05 -59.73
N GLY A 709 -19.38 -36.86 -59.57
CA GLY A 709 -20.40 -37.77 -60.12
C GLY A 709 -21.83 -37.21 -60.07
N ALA A 710 -22.27 -36.64 -61.20
CA ALA A 710 -23.64 -36.26 -61.64
C ALA A 710 -24.87 -36.36 -60.68
N GLY A 711 -25.68 -35.29 -60.66
CA GLY A 711 -27.06 -35.29 -60.13
C GLY A 711 -27.69 -33.89 -60.03
N ALA A 712 -28.54 -33.53 -60.99
CA ALA A 712 -29.37 -32.31 -61.02
C ALA A 712 -30.85 -32.73 -61.26
N PRO A 713 -31.91 -31.91 -61.05
CA PRO A 713 -32.06 -30.57 -61.66
C PRO A 713 -32.77 -29.46 -60.82
N GLU A 714 -32.78 -28.23 -61.38
CA GLU A 714 -33.86 -27.20 -61.28
C GLU A 714 -34.17 -26.51 -59.91
N LEU A 715 -34.64 -25.24 -59.81
CA LEU A 715 -34.96 -24.20 -60.81
C LEU A 715 -34.92 -22.76 -60.18
N GLY A 716 -34.15 -21.81 -60.76
CA GLY A 716 -34.27 -20.33 -60.58
C GLY A 716 -33.94 -19.73 -59.20
N ALA A 717 -33.54 -18.45 -59.06
CA ALA A 717 -33.11 -17.43 -60.02
C ALA A 717 -32.15 -16.41 -59.36
N ALA A 718 -31.39 -15.65 -60.16
CA ALA A 718 -30.45 -14.56 -59.75
C ALA A 718 -31.15 -13.17 -59.89
N PRO A 719 -30.50 -11.97 -59.79
CA PRO A 719 -29.06 -11.62 -59.68
C PRO A 719 -28.78 -10.62 -58.50
N GLU A 720 -27.74 -9.78 -58.37
CA GLU A 720 -26.59 -9.30 -59.21
C GLU A 720 -25.45 -8.85 -58.23
N GLU A 721 -24.15 -9.15 -58.48
CA GLU A 721 -23.07 -8.22 -58.94
C GLU A 721 -22.47 -7.24 -57.88
N GLU A 722 -21.21 -6.76 -57.96
CA GLU A 722 -20.03 -7.07 -58.80
C GLU A 722 -18.72 -6.71 -58.04
N LEU A 723 -17.55 -7.25 -58.46
CA LEU A 723 -16.34 -6.46 -58.81
C LEU A 723 -15.10 -7.33 -59.18
N ALA A 724 -14.50 -7.04 -60.34
CA ALA A 724 -13.20 -7.56 -60.81
C ALA A 724 -12.02 -6.70 -60.24
N ALA A 725 -10.77 -7.18 -60.03
CA ALA A 725 -9.73 -7.69 -60.96
C ALA A 725 -9.20 -6.59 -61.94
N LEU A 726 -7.91 -6.49 -62.37
CA LEU A 726 -6.81 -7.44 -62.62
C LEU A 726 -5.40 -6.74 -62.60
N GLN A 727 -4.31 -7.54 -62.49
CA GLN A 727 -2.94 -7.54 -63.13
C GLN A 727 -2.36 -6.29 -63.88
N LEU A 728 -1.05 -6.10 -64.22
CA LEU A 728 0.20 -6.91 -64.37
C LEU A 728 1.43 -5.92 -64.36
N GLY A 729 2.67 -6.26 -63.93
CA GLY A 729 3.80 -6.71 -64.78
C GLY A 729 5.10 -5.85 -64.65
N PRO A 730 6.37 -6.37 -64.77
CA PRO A 730 7.62 -5.61 -64.47
C PRO A 730 8.74 -5.56 -65.58
N THR A 731 9.72 -4.65 -65.47
CA THR A 731 10.96 -4.53 -66.32
C THR A 731 12.20 -3.93 -65.58
N HIS A 732 13.38 -3.84 -66.23
CA HIS A 732 14.76 -3.77 -65.64
C HIS A 732 15.63 -2.54 -66.07
N HIS A 733 16.89 -2.46 -65.57
CA HIS A 733 18.04 -1.55 -65.90
C HIS A 733 18.05 -0.15 -65.20
N GLU A 734 19.18 0.50 -64.82
CA GLU A 734 20.63 0.17 -64.84
C GLU A 734 21.42 0.91 -63.70
N CYS A 735 22.77 0.84 -63.65
CA CYS A 735 23.62 1.25 -62.49
C CYS A 735 24.73 2.26 -62.79
N GLU A 736 25.15 3.11 -61.82
CA GLU A 736 26.57 3.54 -61.67
C GLU A 736 26.95 4.14 -60.28
N ALA A 737 28.23 3.95 -59.90
CA ALA A 737 29.12 4.62 -58.91
C ALA A 737 28.66 5.15 -57.51
N GLY A 738 29.45 4.83 -56.46
CA GLY A 738 29.55 5.51 -55.15
C GLY A 738 30.98 6.04 -54.91
N PRO A 739 31.55 6.12 -53.66
CA PRO A 739 31.02 5.85 -52.31
C PRO A 739 31.42 7.00 -51.31
N PRO A 740 31.69 6.80 -49.99
CA PRO A 740 31.08 5.96 -48.95
C PRO A 740 30.50 6.79 -47.75
N HIS A 741 29.63 6.20 -46.92
CA HIS A 741 29.87 6.00 -45.46
C HIS A 741 28.66 5.38 -44.72
N ASP A 742 29.00 4.66 -43.66
CA ASP A 742 28.24 4.22 -42.47
C ASP A 742 26.90 3.47 -42.63
N THR A 743 26.91 2.23 -42.13
CA THR A 743 25.78 1.27 -42.17
C THR A 743 24.74 1.55 -41.09
N LEU A 744 23.58 2.08 -41.47
CA LEU A 744 22.36 1.97 -40.66
C LEU A 744 21.85 0.52 -40.69
N ARG A 745 21.91 -0.17 -39.55
CA ARG A 745 21.13 -1.40 -39.34
C ARG A 745 19.66 -1.02 -39.15
N LEU A 746 18.78 -1.51 -40.03
CA LEU A 746 17.36 -1.64 -39.66
C LEU A 746 17.25 -2.75 -38.61
N THR A 747 16.96 -2.38 -37.37
CA THR A 747 16.41 -3.31 -36.38
C THR A 747 14.92 -3.47 -36.65
N ALA A 748 14.46 -4.72 -36.79
CA ALA A 748 13.04 -5.02 -36.87
C ALA A 748 12.35 -4.73 -35.52
N LEU A 749 11.04 -4.42 -35.56
CA LEU A 749 10.24 -4.35 -34.34
C LEU A 749 10.16 -5.75 -33.70
N PRO A 750 10.30 -5.89 -32.37
CA PRO A 750 10.03 -7.14 -31.68
C PRO A 750 8.52 -7.47 -31.72
N ASP A 751 8.16 -8.64 -32.26
CA ASP A 751 6.79 -9.14 -32.21
C ASP A 751 6.36 -9.43 -30.77
N TYR A 752 5.16 -8.98 -30.40
CA TYR A 752 4.58 -9.09 -29.06
C TYR A 752 4.13 -10.53 -28.75
N THR A 753 5.09 -11.43 -28.55
CA THR A 753 4.87 -12.78 -28.05
C THR A 753 5.04 -12.81 -26.53
N LEU A 754 3.93 -13.09 -25.83
CA LEU A 754 3.90 -13.20 -24.38
C LEU A 754 4.71 -14.43 -23.92
N THR A 755 5.93 -14.20 -23.43
CA THR A 755 6.64 -15.21 -22.63
C THR A 755 5.85 -15.47 -21.34
N LEU A 756 5.75 -16.74 -20.92
CA LEU A 756 5.11 -17.11 -19.65
C LEU A 756 6.03 -16.76 -18.47
N ARG A 757 6.14 -15.47 -18.15
CA ARG A 757 6.65 -15.00 -16.86
C ARG A 757 5.66 -15.48 -15.78
N ARG A 758 6.10 -16.38 -14.89
CA ARG A 758 5.36 -16.70 -13.65
C ARG A 758 5.21 -15.42 -12.81
N SER A 759 4.01 -15.21 -12.26
CA SER A 759 3.80 -14.23 -11.18
C SER A 759 4.57 -14.67 -9.93
N PRO A 760 4.96 -13.76 -9.01
CA PRO A 760 5.32 -14.11 -7.64
C PRO A 760 4.21 -14.89 -6.89
N ASP A 761 2.98 -14.91 -7.40
CA ASP A 761 1.87 -15.72 -6.89
C ASP A 761 1.87 -17.17 -7.43
N ASP A 762 2.50 -17.40 -8.60
CA ASP A 762 2.52 -18.69 -9.30
C ASP A 762 3.75 -19.56 -8.91
N ILE A 763 4.53 -19.14 -7.91
CA ILE A 763 5.73 -19.86 -7.45
C ILE A 763 5.31 -21.13 -6.71
N PRO A 764 5.61 -22.34 -7.23
CA PRO A 764 5.09 -23.59 -6.67
C PRO A 764 5.91 -24.00 -5.43
N LEU A 765 5.34 -23.77 -4.25
CA LEU A 765 5.91 -24.29 -3.00
C LEU A 765 5.89 -25.83 -2.99
N MET A 766 6.96 -26.43 -2.46
CA MET A 766 7.06 -27.88 -2.28
C MET A 766 5.88 -28.41 -1.44
N THR A 767 5.21 -29.46 -1.93
CA THR A 767 4.24 -30.21 -1.10
C THR A 767 4.99 -30.98 0.00
N PRO A 768 4.34 -31.36 1.11
CA PRO A 768 5.01 -31.96 2.28
C PRO A 768 5.77 -33.28 2.05
N ASN A 769 5.65 -33.89 0.86
CA ASN A 769 6.18 -35.22 0.56
C ASN A 769 7.66 -35.23 0.12
N THR A 770 8.34 -34.08 0.04
CA THR A 770 9.72 -33.96 -0.52
C THR A 770 10.81 -33.72 0.55
N ILE A 771 10.54 -33.98 1.84
CA ILE A 771 11.53 -33.80 2.91
C ILE A 771 12.35 -35.09 3.12
N THR A 772 13.53 -35.17 2.50
CA THR A 772 14.50 -36.27 2.72
C THR A 772 15.93 -35.76 2.98
N MET A 773 16.10 -34.84 3.93
CA MET A 773 17.41 -34.49 4.51
C MET A 773 17.25 -34.24 6.02
N ILE A 774 17.76 -35.16 6.85
CA ILE A 774 17.83 -35.01 8.31
C ILE A 774 19.28 -35.29 8.74
N PRO A 775 20.00 -34.30 9.31
CA PRO A 775 21.22 -34.55 10.08
C PRO A 775 20.86 -35.22 11.42
N ASN A 776 21.51 -36.34 11.75
CA ASN A 776 21.22 -37.12 12.96
C ASN A 776 21.74 -36.45 14.24
N SER A 777 21.04 -35.44 14.77
CA SER A 777 21.34 -34.87 16.09
C SER A 777 20.16 -34.11 16.72
N LEU A 778 19.08 -34.81 17.09
CA LEU A 778 18.14 -34.44 18.19
C LEU A 778 17.09 -35.55 18.38
N VAL A 779 17.31 -36.45 19.34
CA VAL A 779 16.30 -37.45 19.77
C VAL A 779 15.78 -37.04 21.14
N GLY A 780 14.51 -36.67 21.24
CA GLY A 780 13.86 -36.43 22.54
C GLY A 780 12.88 -35.26 22.60
N LEU A 781 11.75 -35.34 21.88
CA LEU A 781 10.54 -34.58 22.19
C LEU A 781 9.31 -35.45 21.88
N GLN A 782 8.30 -35.41 22.75
CA GLN A 782 7.14 -36.31 22.66
C GLN A 782 6.06 -35.75 21.72
N THR A 783 5.38 -36.66 21.00
CA THR A 783 4.26 -36.33 20.11
C THR A 783 3.00 -35.95 20.90
N LEU A 784 2.60 -34.68 20.87
CA LEU A 784 1.27 -34.26 21.28
C LEU A 784 0.26 -34.51 20.14
N HIS A 785 -0.77 -35.31 20.42
CA HIS A 785 -1.81 -35.65 19.44
C HIS A 785 -2.86 -34.52 19.29
N PRO A 786 -3.43 -34.34 18.08
CA PRO A 786 -4.45 -33.32 17.83
C PRO A 786 -5.89 -33.83 18.05
N TYR A 787 -6.79 -32.89 18.36
CA TYR A 787 -8.26 -33.00 18.39
C TYR A 787 -8.92 -34.12 19.21
N ASN A 788 -9.67 -33.70 20.24
CA ASN A 788 -10.86 -34.41 20.71
C ASN A 788 -12.10 -33.56 20.40
N THR A 789 -13.07 -34.12 19.67
CA THR A 789 -14.38 -33.50 19.43
C THR A 789 -15.38 -34.01 20.47
N PHE A 790 -16.26 -33.15 20.95
CA PHE A 790 -17.44 -33.54 21.75
C PHE A 790 -18.72 -32.94 21.18
N ALA A 791 -19.81 -33.67 21.35
CA ALA A 791 -21.05 -33.49 20.60
C ALA A 791 -22.01 -32.45 21.21
N ALA A 792 -22.98 -32.01 20.40
CA ALA A 792 -24.00 -31.04 20.80
C ALA A 792 -24.98 -31.59 21.85
N GLY A 793 -25.44 -30.70 22.74
CA GLY A 793 -26.54 -30.95 23.66
C GLY A 793 -27.34 -29.66 23.91
N PHE A 794 -28.59 -29.63 23.46
CA PHE A 794 -29.52 -28.53 23.74
C PHE A 794 -30.08 -28.66 25.16
N ASN A 795 -30.11 -27.55 25.92
CA ASN A 795 -31.33 -27.09 26.57
C ASN A 795 -31.22 -25.62 27.03
N SER A 796 -32.36 -24.97 27.23
CA SER A 796 -32.48 -23.53 27.47
C SER A 796 -33.30 -23.21 28.72
N THR A 797 -32.90 -22.16 29.46
CA THR A 797 -33.75 -21.24 30.26
C THR A 797 -32.88 -20.20 30.96
N GLY A 798 -33.27 -18.92 30.97
CA GLY A 798 -32.69 -17.89 31.87
C GLY A 798 -32.37 -16.54 31.21
N LEU A 799 -33.06 -15.49 31.65
CA LEU A 799 -32.90 -14.06 31.28
C LEU A 799 -32.55 -13.26 32.56
N PRO A 800 -32.23 -11.95 32.52
CA PRO A 800 -31.34 -11.19 31.62
C PRO A 800 -30.41 -10.22 32.43
N HIS A 801 -30.04 -9.06 31.85
CA HIS A 801 -29.33 -7.88 32.44
C HIS A 801 -27.78 -7.93 32.45
N SER A 802 -27.05 -6.81 32.28
CA SER A 802 -27.42 -5.42 31.90
C SER A 802 -26.24 -4.65 31.31
N HIS A 803 -26.51 -3.57 30.56
CA HIS A 803 -25.50 -2.56 30.21
C HIS A 803 -24.83 -1.95 31.45
N SER A 804 -23.57 -1.54 31.33
CA SER A 804 -22.93 -0.56 32.23
C SER A 804 -21.95 0.31 31.43
N THR A 805 -22.10 1.63 31.53
CA THR A 805 -21.30 2.63 30.80
C THR A 805 -20.37 3.39 31.74
N THR A 806 -19.07 3.24 31.55
CA THR A 806 -17.95 4.07 32.06
C THR A 806 -16.78 3.73 31.15
N ARG A 807 -16.17 4.64 30.37
CA ARG A 807 -15.95 6.08 30.54
C ARG A 807 -15.16 6.40 31.82
N VAL A 808 -13.84 6.37 31.66
CA VAL A 808 -12.91 7.39 32.17
C VAL A 808 -12.40 8.13 30.94
#